data_AF-A0A834ML24-F1
#
_entry.id   AF-A0A834ML24-F1
#
_cell.length_a   1.000
_cell.length_b   1.000
_cell.length_c   1.000
_cell.angle_alpha   90.00
_cell.angle_beta   90.00
_cell.angle_gamma   90.00
#
_symmetry.space_group_name_H-M   'P 1'
#
loop_
_entity.id
_entity.type
_entity.pdbx_description
1 polymer ?
#
loop_
_entity_poly.entity_id
_entity_poly.type
_entity_poly.pdbx_seq_one_letter_code
_entity_poly.pdbx_strand_id
1 'polypeptide(L)'
;MSQNSSAGKSKNSRQLRERKQKKLYSEDWALGDDDEIEGRRTFSLQDKLEDPAFEAHGMVKEMRGEELNVAYFQKYGFNTPLLFKEKTGLGLRVPPSNFSINDVRVSVGSRRLLDVMDVSTQKNSEMTMKEWQKYYEDPNKTKLLNVISLEFSHTKLEYYVNSPTVVRQIDWVDCVWPRHLKESQVEATNVLEEMKYPKVQKYCLMSVKGCYTDFHVDFGGTSVWYHILKGCKVFWLIPPTEHNIDLYERWCLSGKQSDIFFGDTVEKCGRIVLQAGNTFFIPTGWIHAVYTPVDSLVFGGNFLHSFGIEKQLKIAQVEDNTKVPQKFRYPFFTEMLWYVLERYVHCLLGNSHLSTGQDSPIPPERPHIHLTQAELHGLKEIVKYLHMLPSNKKNLPDLIRDPIALIQDVRTLIGLHRQDIRDLAITNRPVLSLPEDPDKKRQYNKAISNITKMPKPPSTFKGPKSSPGSAPGDKGGPRRRRTRCKKCSACQRSDCGECTFCLDMVKFGGPGRAKQTCNMRQCLQPMLPVTAACARCGLDGWMQTPVAPLQKGPQRCDTASSLMECSVCYEIAHPPCIQRLCPDFTGYINEDMPNSWECPMCCKLGKNTDYRPRHFRARQKSSDIRRISISSDASSAFENKIQPEHSDSGSENDQKDSKDLLPIKKRRSSENSEVETKVAPPPSSDNNRKTAFRMQLAQQISSNTTKVLKKPMVVVRPAPLMVINPLIPTNNLALDKRVILSIFKYLLPKDLLNCALVCKTWATYSIDPSLWKRMEFDHKKISSDMLKGTVRRQPEILSLNWCRINHFQLPWLIQRLNNLKQLYLQSIDVKSAISLRTNHSAILQVLDLSYISDFNDSALREILGTNNDARSGLAGDKIRFRNLKSLKLAGTDITDIAMRYVTQYLPNIQHLSLSMCPRISDAGIAQLTTKPANTVVNLISLDLSHAKLVTEASLDHLSKCEKLTRLDCRQALNISTQALIKFAAKSKHDLQVREIKLVDIRQKPIQ
;
A
#
# COMPACT_ATOMS: atom_id res chain seq x y z
N MET A 1 -36.47 45.87 74.71
CA MET A 1 -35.83 44.70 75.35
C MET A 1 -36.65 43.45 75.02
N SER A 2 -36.20 42.26 75.45
CA SER A 2 -36.95 41.00 75.59
C SER A 2 -37.75 40.44 74.39
N GLN A 3 -37.17 39.41 73.76
CA GLN A 3 -37.70 38.06 73.46
C GLN A 3 -39.16 37.82 72.97
N ASN A 4 -39.28 36.78 72.11
CA ASN A 4 -40.45 35.90 71.90
C ASN A 4 -41.67 36.49 71.12
N SER A 5 -42.44 35.72 70.32
CA SER A 5 -42.29 34.31 69.87
C SER A 5 -43.16 33.93 68.66
N SER A 6 -42.87 32.74 68.09
CA SER A 6 -43.81 31.80 67.43
C SER A 6 -44.12 31.86 65.92
N ALA A 7 -44.07 30.66 65.32
CA ALA A 7 -44.80 30.12 64.16
C ALA A 7 -44.95 30.89 62.83
N GLY A 8 -44.36 30.33 61.76
CA GLY A 8 -44.68 30.66 60.36
C GLY A 8 -44.53 29.44 59.43
N LYS A 9 -45.58 29.09 58.68
CA LYS A 9 -45.54 28.02 57.66
C LYS A 9 -44.96 28.56 56.34
N SER A 10 -44.28 27.72 55.56
CA SER A 10 -44.06 27.98 54.14
C SER A 10 -44.34 26.73 53.30
N LYS A 11 -45.12 26.89 52.22
CA LYS A 11 -45.35 25.91 51.17
C LYS A 11 -45.44 26.63 49.83
N ASN A 12 -44.64 26.17 48.88
CA ASN A 12 -44.82 26.25 47.43
C ASN A 12 -45.15 27.62 46.79
N SER A 13 -44.16 28.19 46.11
CA SER A 13 -44.39 28.69 44.75
C SER A 13 -43.73 27.72 43.76
N ARG A 14 -44.37 27.48 42.60
CA ARG A 14 -43.84 26.61 41.55
C ARG A 14 -43.08 27.45 40.52
N GLN A 15 -41.77 27.20 40.37
CA GLN A 15 -41.08 27.48 39.10
C GLN A 15 -40.81 26.16 38.38
N LEU A 16 -41.15 26.11 37.09
CA LEU A 16 -40.89 24.99 36.20
C LEU A 16 -39.39 24.98 35.87
N ARG A 17 -38.62 24.14 36.55
CA ARG A 17 -37.19 23.97 36.26
C ARG A 17 -37.06 23.15 34.97
N GLU A 18 -36.63 23.81 33.90
CA GLU A 18 -36.51 23.18 32.58
C GLU A 18 -35.63 21.93 32.61
N ARG A 19 -36.03 20.90 31.86
CA ARG A 19 -35.19 19.71 31.64
C ARG A 19 -34.03 20.10 30.73
N LYS A 20 -32.89 20.49 31.32
CA LYS A 20 -31.60 20.50 30.60
C LYS A 20 -31.44 19.16 29.90
N GLN A 21 -31.22 19.22 28.58
CA GLN A 21 -31.18 18.03 27.72
C GLN A 21 -30.06 17.09 28.15
N LYS A 22 -30.24 15.78 27.90
CA LYS A 22 -29.18 14.78 28.07
C LYS A 22 -28.02 15.14 27.13
N LYS A 23 -26.87 15.57 27.67
CA LYS A 23 -25.66 15.70 26.86
C LYS A 23 -25.25 14.31 26.37
N LEU A 24 -25.20 14.15 25.05
CA LEU A 24 -24.74 12.95 24.37
C LEU A 24 -23.22 13.00 24.14
N TYR A 25 -22.65 11.91 23.64
CA TYR A 25 -21.33 11.89 23.02
C TYR A 25 -21.40 12.72 21.71
N SER A 26 -21.23 14.04 21.83
CA SER A 26 -21.29 15.02 20.74
C SER A 26 -19.89 15.49 20.35
N GLU A 27 -19.71 15.95 19.12
CA GLU A 27 -18.44 16.43 18.58
C GLU A 27 -18.00 17.79 19.19
N ASP A 28 -18.87 18.41 19.99
CA ASP A 28 -18.65 19.69 20.72
C ASP A 28 -17.44 19.67 21.69
N TRP A 29 -16.80 18.52 21.92
CA TRP A 29 -15.50 18.46 22.62
C TRP A 29 -14.32 19.07 21.81
N ALA A 30 -14.57 19.45 20.55
CA ALA A 30 -13.62 20.06 19.63
C ALA A 30 -13.77 21.59 19.43
N LEU A 31 -14.91 22.20 19.80
CA LEU A 31 -15.14 23.65 19.73
C LEU A 31 -16.06 24.09 20.89
N GLY A 32 -15.54 24.92 21.79
CA GLY A 32 -16.29 25.51 22.90
C GLY A 32 -15.38 26.29 23.85
N ASP A 33 -15.48 27.62 23.78
CA ASP A 33 -15.08 28.71 24.69
C ASP A 33 -13.77 28.63 25.52
N ASP A 34 -13.07 29.78 25.54
CA ASP A 34 -11.81 30.00 26.28
C ASP A 34 -12.01 30.20 27.81
N ASP A 35 -12.76 29.31 28.47
CA ASP A 35 -12.93 29.30 29.93
C ASP A 35 -12.08 28.18 30.59
N GLU A 36 -11.10 28.57 31.40
CA GLU A 36 -10.17 27.64 32.07
C GLU A 36 -10.85 26.84 33.18
N ILE A 37 -11.07 25.54 32.95
CA ILE A 37 -11.41 24.58 34.00
C ILE A 37 -10.24 23.62 34.20
N GLU A 38 -9.55 23.73 35.35
CA GLU A 38 -8.42 22.87 35.70
C GLU A 38 -8.83 21.38 35.72
N GLY A 39 -8.18 20.56 34.89
CA GLY A 39 -8.38 19.11 34.82
C GLY A 39 -7.82 18.33 36.03
N ARG A 40 -8.15 18.72 37.26
CA ARG A 40 -7.83 17.96 38.47
C ARG A 40 -8.86 16.84 38.68
N ARG A 41 -8.37 15.59 38.78
CA ARG A 41 -9.19 14.46 39.26
C ARG A 41 -9.61 14.75 40.70
N THR A 42 -10.85 14.44 41.05
CA THR A 42 -11.37 14.54 42.43
C THR A 42 -10.75 13.48 43.35
N PHE A 43 -10.27 12.37 42.78
CA PHE A 43 -9.62 11.27 43.49
C PHE A 43 -8.10 11.31 43.34
N SER A 44 -7.39 11.02 44.42
CA SER A 44 -5.93 10.85 44.41
C SER A 44 -5.57 9.47 43.85
N LEU A 45 -4.71 9.44 42.82
CA LEU A 45 -4.16 8.19 42.29
C LEU A 45 -3.10 7.57 43.22
N GLN A 46 -2.46 8.36 44.10
CA GLN A 46 -1.46 7.84 45.02
C GLN A 46 -2.12 6.93 46.07
N ASP A 47 -3.22 7.39 46.64
CA ASP A 47 -4.05 6.66 47.60
C ASP A 47 -4.47 5.32 46.98
N LYS A 48 -4.97 5.31 45.73
CA LYS A 48 -5.37 4.08 45.00
C LYS A 48 -4.21 3.16 44.62
N LEU A 49 -2.96 3.64 44.65
CA LEU A 49 -1.75 2.84 44.45
C LEU A 49 -1.25 2.18 45.75
N GLU A 50 -1.61 2.72 46.91
CA GLU A 50 -1.18 2.24 48.23
C GLU A 50 -2.29 1.47 48.98
N ASP A 51 -3.56 1.83 48.77
CA ASP A 51 -4.75 1.24 49.41
C ASP A 51 -4.76 -0.31 49.32
N PRO A 52 -4.78 -1.04 50.45
CA PRO A 52 -4.74 -2.50 50.46
C PRO A 52 -6.05 -3.15 49.99
N ALA A 53 -7.17 -2.42 49.90
CA ALA A 53 -8.45 -2.96 49.44
C ALA A 53 -8.38 -3.51 48.00
N PHE A 54 -7.42 -3.04 47.20
CA PHE A 54 -7.19 -3.50 45.83
C PHE A 54 -6.19 -4.67 45.71
N GLU A 55 -5.66 -5.26 46.78
CA GLU A 55 -4.70 -6.37 46.60
C GLU A 55 -5.36 -7.56 45.87
N ALA A 56 -4.81 -7.94 44.71
CA ALA A 56 -5.46 -8.76 43.67
C ALA A 56 -5.64 -10.28 43.99
N HIS A 57 -5.96 -10.60 45.24
CA HIS A 57 -6.19 -11.94 45.77
C HIS A 57 -7.14 -12.77 44.89
N GLY A 58 -6.58 -13.78 44.22
CA GLY A 58 -7.30 -14.73 43.38
C GLY A 58 -7.85 -14.17 42.06
N MET A 59 -7.45 -12.97 41.63
CA MET A 59 -7.95 -12.36 40.38
C MET A 59 -7.07 -12.62 39.17
N VAL A 60 -5.77 -12.86 39.38
CA VAL A 60 -4.80 -13.18 38.34
C VAL A 60 -4.21 -14.56 38.62
N LYS A 61 -4.04 -15.37 37.57
CA LYS A 61 -3.42 -16.69 37.67
C LYS A 61 -1.99 -16.64 37.12
N GLU A 62 -1.01 -16.98 37.95
CA GLU A 62 0.37 -17.14 37.49
C GLU A 62 0.56 -18.50 36.81
N MET A 63 1.33 -18.54 35.72
CA MET A 63 1.57 -19.75 34.90
C MET A 63 2.98 -19.75 34.29
N ARG A 64 3.46 -20.94 33.90
CA ARG A 64 4.66 -21.11 33.06
C ARG A 64 4.28 -21.16 31.58
N GLY A 65 5.18 -20.73 30.69
CA GLY A 65 4.83 -20.52 29.28
C GLY A 65 4.50 -21.79 28.50
N GLU A 66 5.03 -22.94 28.92
CA GLU A 66 4.75 -24.26 28.33
C GLU A 66 3.30 -24.72 28.58
N GLU A 67 2.70 -24.25 29.67
CA GLU A 67 1.33 -24.58 30.07
C GLU A 67 0.28 -23.83 29.23
N LEU A 68 0.67 -22.74 28.55
CA LEU A 68 -0.21 -21.95 27.70
C LEU A 68 -0.20 -22.44 26.24
N ASN A 69 -1.05 -23.42 25.96
CA ASN A 69 -1.24 -24.05 24.66
C ASN A 69 -2.73 -24.10 24.27
N VAL A 70 -3.07 -24.62 23.09
CA VAL A 70 -4.46 -24.60 22.59
C VAL A 70 -5.38 -25.51 23.44
N ALA A 71 -4.87 -26.61 23.99
CA ALA A 71 -5.63 -27.46 24.92
C ALA A 71 -6.02 -26.73 26.22
N TYR A 72 -5.23 -25.75 26.67
CA TYR A 72 -5.61 -24.89 27.80
C TYR A 72 -6.92 -24.13 27.50
N PHE A 73 -6.96 -23.44 26.35
CA PHE A 73 -8.15 -22.72 25.89
C PHE A 73 -9.34 -23.66 25.65
N GLN A 74 -9.11 -24.86 25.11
CA GLN A 74 -10.17 -25.85 24.89
C GLN A 74 -10.77 -26.39 26.19
N LYS A 75 -9.93 -26.64 27.21
CA LYS A 75 -10.34 -27.28 28.48
C LYS A 75 -10.98 -26.31 29.48
N TYR A 76 -10.43 -25.09 29.57
CA TYR A 76 -10.75 -24.10 30.61
C TYR A 76 -11.34 -22.78 30.05
N GLY A 77 -11.35 -22.60 28.73
CA GLY A 77 -11.58 -21.29 28.11
C GLY A 77 -10.44 -20.31 28.40
N PHE A 78 -10.70 -19.03 28.15
CA PHE A 78 -9.83 -17.94 28.60
C PHE A 78 -10.70 -16.87 29.26
N ASN A 79 -10.79 -16.95 30.59
CA ASN A 79 -11.72 -16.15 31.41
C ASN A 79 -11.04 -15.39 32.55
N THR A 80 -9.80 -15.76 32.91
CA THR A 80 -9.01 -15.17 34.00
C THR A 80 -7.70 -14.63 33.43
N PRO A 81 -7.26 -13.41 33.80
CA PRO A 81 -5.97 -12.88 33.40
C PRO A 81 -4.81 -13.78 33.82
N LEU A 82 -3.83 -13.93 32.94
CA LEU A 82 -2.69 -14.83 33.12
C LEU A 82 -1.38 -14.04 33.18
N LEU A 83 -0.59 -14.28 34.22
CA LEU A 83 0.74 -13.67 34.40
C LEU A 83 1.84 -14.71 34.23
N PHE A 84 2.81 -14.39 33.38
CA PHE A 84 4.04 -15.12 33.18
C PHE A 84 5.19 -14.21 33.61
N LYS A 85 5.94 -14.60 34.66
CA LYS A 85 7.06 -13.78 35.18
C LYS A 85 8.16 -13.58 34.14
N GLU A 86 8.35 -14.58 33.30
CA GLU A 86 9.28 -14.59 32.17
C GLU A 86 8.56 -14.91 30.84
N LYS A 87 9.29 -14.83 29.71
CA LYS A 87 8.76 -15.11 28.37
C LYS A 87 9.13 -16.49 27.81
N THR A 88 9.82 -17.32 28.60
CA THR A 88 10.16 -18.70 28.27
C THR A 88 8.89 -19.54 28.07
N GLY A 89 8.96 -20.58 27.25
CA GLY A 89 7.81 -21.41 26.84
C GLY A 89 6.85 -20.74 25.83
N LEU A 90 6.50 -19.46 26.02
CA LEU A 90 5.45 -18.76 25.26
C LEU A 90 5.70 -18.65 23.74
N GLY A 91 6.94 -18.82 23.27
CA GLY A 91 7.32 -18.56 21.88
C GLY A 91 7.14 -17.09 21.44
N LEU A 92 7.09 -16.19 22.43
CA LEU A 92 7.12 -14.75 22.28
C LEU A 92 8.53 -14.29 21.86
N ARG A 93 8.62 -13.33 20.94
CA ARG A 93 9.89 -12.70 20.55
C ARG A 93 9.73 -11.18 20.57
N VAL A 94 10.69 -10.50 21.19
CA VAL A 94 10.75 -9.04 21.34
C VAL A 94 12.21 -8.58 21.19
N PRO A 95 12.48 -7.27 21.00
CA PRO A 95 13.83 -6.71 21.06
C PRO A 95 14.60 -7.04 22.35
N PRO A 96 15.94 -6.89 22.37
CA PRO A 96 16.75 -6.98 23.59
C PRO A 96 16.43 -5.85 24.57
N SER A 97 16.75 -6.06 25.85
CA SER A 97 16.45 -5.13 26.96
C SER A 97 17.17 -3.78 26.89
N ASN A 98 18.12 -3.58 25.97
CA ASN A 98 18.75 -2.28 25.74
C ASN A 98 17.98 -1.39 24.73
N PHE A 99 17.07 -1.95 23.91
CA PHE A 99 16.36 -1.26 22.82
C PHE A 99 15.64 0.04 23.26
N SER A 100 15.72 1.10 22.45
CA SER A 100 15.35 2.47 22.83
C SER A 100 14.17 3.05 22.01
N ILE A 101 13.61 4.17 22.48
CA ILE A 101 12.60 4.95 21.74
C ILE A 101 13.17 5.47 20.40
N ASN A 102 14.45 5.85 20.39
CA ASN A 102 15.18 6.13 19.16
C ASN A 102 15.22 4.93 18.18
N ASP A 103 15.34 3.69 18.66
CA ASP A 103 15.29 2.50 17.80
C ASP A 103 13.89 2.22 17.25
N VAL A 104 12.84 2.49 18.04
CA VAL A 104 11.44 2.55 17.55
C VAL A 104 11.33 3.57 16.41
N ARG A 105 11.79 4.81 16.61
CA ARG A 105 11.78 5.89 15.61
C ARG A 105 12.52 5.53 14.31
N VAL A 106 13.65 4.83 14.40
CA VAL A 106 14.42 4.35 13.24
C VAL A 106 13.72 3.20 12.50
N SER A 107 12.91 2.42 13.23
CA SER A 107 12.22 1.23 12.72
C SER A 107 10.86 1.54 12.08
N VAL A 108 10.06 2.43 12.68
CA VAL A 108 8.73 2.84 12.18
C VAL A 108 8.78 4.08 11.27
N GLY A 109 9.84 4.87 11.35
CA GLY A 109 10.08 6.06 10.53
C GLY A 109 9.74 7.37 11.25
N SER A 110 10.64 8.35 11.16
CA SER A 110 10.60 9.55 12.03
C SER A 110 9.53 10.59 11.67
N ARG A 111 8.86 10.44 10.52
CA ARG A 111 7.71 11.25 10.10
C ARG A 111 6.38 10.48 10.19
N ARG A 112 6.36 9.28 10.79
CA ARG A 112 5.11 8.59 11.14
C ARG A 112 4.40 9.42 12.21
N LEU A 113 3.16 9.81 11.95
CA LEU A 113 2.28 10.42 12.94
C LEU A 113 1.85 9.37 13.97
N LEU A 114 1.64 9.83 15.20
CA LEU A 114 1.13 9.09 16.34
C LEU A 114 -0.12 9.80 16.86
N ASP A 115 -1.12 9.02 17.25
CA ASP A 115 -2.09 9.47 18.25
C ASP A 115 -1.40 9.48 19.62
N VAL A 116 -1.35 10.64 20.27
CA VAL A 116 -0.73 10.85 21.58
C VAL A 116 -1.74 11.46 22.54
N MET A 117 -1.98 10.75 23.64
CA MET A 117 -2.94 11.12 24.67
C MET A 117 -2.29 12.10 25.66
N ASP A 118 -2.92 13.25 25.88
CA ASP A 118 -2.66 14.13 27.02
C ASP A 118 -3.34 13.51 28.26
N VAL A 119 -2.56 13.11 29.25
CA VAL A 119 -3.02 12.29 30.39
C VAL A 119 -3.91 13.07 31.36
N SER A 120 -3.76 14.40 31.43
CA SER A 120 -4.58 15.25 32.30
C SER A 120 -5.99 15.41 31.73
N THR A 121 -6.10 15.59 30.41
CA THR A 121 -7.39 15.80 29.72
C THR A 121 -8.00 14.54 29.12
N GLN A 122 -7.23 13.45 29.04
CA GLN A 122 -7.50 12.23 28.24
C GLN A 122 -7.77 12.52 26.73
N LYS A 123 -7.55 13.75 26.24
CA LYS A 123 -7.71 14.11 24.81
C LYS A 123 -6.52 13.59 23.98
N ASN A 124 -6.79 13.13 22.76
CA ASN A 124 -5.77 12.72 21.81
C ASN A 124 -5.31 13.88 20.91
N SER A 125 -4.03 13.88 20.54
CA SER A 125 -3.37 14.85 19.67
C SER A 125 -2.46 14.12 18.66
N GLU A 126 -2.18 14.73 17.50
CA GLU A 126 -1.24 14.16 16.51
C GLU A 126 0.17 14.80 16.63
N MET A 127 1.22 13.98 16.67
CA MET A 127 2.62 14.43 16.48
C MET A 127 3.47 13.37 15.78
N THR A 128 4.66 13.71 15.29
CA THR A 128 5.55 12.71 14.68
C THR A 128 6.35 11.92 15.71
N MET A 129 6.77 10.71 15.32
CA MET A 129 7.78 9.90 16.03
C MET A 129 9.11 10.63 16.30
N LYS A 130 9.41 11.76 15.66
CA LYS A 130 10.58 12.60 15.98
C LYS A 130 10.27 13.54 17.16
N GLU A 131 9.12 14.22 17.15
CA GLU A 131 8.70 15.05 18.30
C GLU A 131 8.50 14.18 19.54
N TRP A 132 7.83 13.03 19.40
CA TRP A 132 7.64 12.08 20.50
C TRP A 132 8.95 11.59 21.12
N GLN A 133 9.94 11.20 20.29
CA GLN A 133 11.26 10.79 20.80
C GLN A 133 11.95 11.93 21.55
N LYS A 134 11.88 13.17 21.05
CA LYS A 134 12.43 14.34 21.75
C LYS A 134 11.74 14.55 23.10
N TYR A 135 10.41 14.52 23.14
CA TYR A 135 9.62 14.67 24.37
C TYR A 135 9.92 13.58 25.42
N TYR A 136 10.00 12.33 24.99
CA TYR A 136 10.24 11.20 25.88
C TYR A 136 11.62 11.29 26.54
N GLU A 137 12.65 11.65 25.75
CA GLU A 137 14.05 11.75 26.21
C GLU A 137 14.35 13.08 26.94
N ASP A 138 13.42 14.04 26.97
CA ASP A 138 13.54 15.30 27.72
C ASP A 138 13.30 15.04 29.23
N PRO A 139 14.21 15.43 30.15
CA PRO A 139 13.95 15.33 31.58
C PRO A 139 12.82 16.27 32.05
N ASN A 140 12.63 17.42 31.40
CA ASN A 140 11.77 18.51 31.85
C ASN A 140 10.45 18.53 31.06
N LYS A 141 9.62 17.51 31.29
CA LYS A 141 8.36 17.29 30.56
C LYS A 141 7.28 18.32 30.94
N THR A 142 6.98 19.24 30.02
CA THR A 142 5.99 20.34 30.21
C THR A 142 4.53 19.89 30.21
N LYS A 143 4.25 18.72 29.64
CA LYS A 143 2.95 18.04 29.68
C LYS A 143 3.15 16.56 29.98
N LEU A 144 2.12 15.88 30.47
CA LEU A 144 2.12 14.44 30.72
C LEU A 144 1.44 13.72 29.55
N LEU A 145 2.22 13.07 28.68
CA LEU A 145 1.77 12.54 27.38
C LEU A 145 2.05 11.04 27.27
N ASN A 146 1.18 10.29 26.59
CA ASN A 146 1.22 8.83 26.52
C ASN A 146 0.94 8.31 25.10
N VAL A 147 1.69 7.29 24.64
CA VAL A 147 1.45 6.60 23.36
C VAL A 147 1.12 5.13 23.62
N ILE A 148 -0.14 4.78 23.39
CA ILE A 148 -0.65 3.39 23.57
C ILE A 148 -1.08 2.72 22.25
N SER A 149 -1.23 3.50 21.18
CA SER A 149 -1.90 3.12 19.93
C SER A 149 -0.97 2.90 18.72
N LEU A 150 0.36 2.91 18.92
CA LEU A 150 1.34 2.70 17.84
C LEU A 150 1.34 1.25 17.34
N GLU A 151 0.42 0.94 16.42
CA GLU A 151 0.46 -0.26 15.60
C GLU A 151 1.65 -0.16 14.62
N PHE A 152 2.42 -1.24 14.47
CA PHE A 152 3.69 -1.22 13.71
C PHE A 152 3.88 -2.34 12.68
N SER A 153 2.83 -3.09 12.31
CA SER A 153 2.90 -4.05 11.20
C SER A 153 3.20 -3.35 9.86
N HIS A 154 3.90 -4.05 8.97
CA HIS A 154 4.53 -3.53 7.75
C HIS A 154 5.60 -2.44 7.96
N THR A 155 6.04 -2.18 9.20
CA THR A 155 7.27 -1.40 9.47
C THR A 155 8.47 -2.32 9.67
N LYS A 156 9.68 -1.76 9.86
CA LYS A 156 10.85 -2.60 10.21
C LYS A 156 10.75 -3.18 11.62
N LEU A 157 9.98 -2.55 12.52
CA LEU A 157 9.84 -3.00 13.90
C LEU A 157 9.15 -4.35 13.98
N GLU A 158 8.31 -4.67 13.00
CA GLU A 158 7.63 -5.95 12.86
C GLU A 158 8.61 -7.15 12.88
N TYR A 159 9.77 -7.01 12.21
CA TYR A 159 10.77 -8.06 12.15
C TYR A 159 11.47 -8.35 13.49
N TYR A 160 11.26 -7.54 14.53
CA TYR A 160 11.77 -7.79 15.88
C TYR A 160 10.73 -8.43 16.82
N VAL A 161 9.43 -8.33 16.49
CA VAL A 161 8.34 -8.73 17.39
C VAL A 161 7.46 -9.82 16.78
N ASN A 162 7.46 -10.98 17.45
CA ASN A 162 6.47 -12.03 17.23
C ASN A 162 5.65 -12.15 18.53
N SER A 163 4.33 -12.20 18.43
CA SER A 163 3.40 -12.50 19.52
C SER A 163 3.68 -13.85 20.21
N PRO A 164 2.98 -14.23 21.28
CA PRO A 164 3.01 -15.59 21.80
C PRO A 164 2.54 -16.62 20.76
N THR A 165 2.99 -17.87 20.85
CA THR A 165 2.66 -18.92 19.86
C THR A 165 1.17 -19.24 19.84
N VAL A 166 0.53 -19.38 21.00
CA VAL A 166 -0.90 -19.69 21.07
C VAL A 166 -1.77 -18.62 20.40
N VAL A 167 -1.38 -17.34 20.48
CA VAL A 167 -2.11 -16.22 19.85
C VAL A 167 -2.16 -16.41 18.33
N ARG A 168 -1.03 -16.75 17.69
CA ARG A 168 -0.98 -17.07 16.24
C ARG A 168 -1.76 -18.33 15.84
N GLN A 169 -2.22 -19.14 16.80
CA GLN A 169 -2.99 -20.35 16.55
C GLN A 169 -4.50 -20.15 16.76
N ILE A 170 -4.94 -19.04 17.36
CA ILE A 170 -6.35 -18.79 17.69
C ILE A 170 -6.86 -17.42 17.23
N ASP A 171 -5.98 -16.48 16.91
CA ASP A 171 -6.32 -15.15 16.39
C ASP A 171 -7.01 -15.26 15.03
N TRP A 172 -8.23 -14.74 14.95
CA TRP A 172 -9.03 -14.66 13.73
C TRP A 172 -8.31 -13.87 12.60
N VAL A 173 -7.44 -12.91 12.92
CA VAL A 173 -6.69 -12.15 11.89
C VAL A 173 -5.61 -13.00 11.20
N ASP A 174 -5.19 -14.13 11.78
CA ASP A 174 -4.29 -15.11 11.15
C ASP A 174 -5.03 -16.36 10.63
N CYS A 175 -6.09 -16.80 11.31
CA CYS A 175 -6.78 -18.07 11.05
C CYS A 175 -8.02 -17.96 10.16
N VAL A 176 -8.67 -16.79 10.15
CA VAL A 176 -9.98 -16.55 9.52
C VAL A 176 -9.91 -15.59 8.34
N TRP A 177 -9.25 -14.42 8.49
CA TRP A 177 -9.28 -13.38 7.46
C TRP A 177 -8.67 -13.84 6.12
N PRO A 178 -9.27 -13.51 4.96
CA PRO A 178 -8.76 -13.93 3.66
C PRO A 178 -7.31 -13.48 3.42
N ARG A 179 -6.39 -14.45 3.39
CA ARG A 179 -4.94 -14.18 3.31
C ARG A 179 -4.53 -13.30 2.15
N HIS A 180 -5.13 -13.47 0.98
CA HIS A 180 -4.78 -12.67 -0.20
C HIS A 180 -5.08 -11.17 -0.01
N LEU A 181 -6.03 -10.80 0.85
CA LEU A 181 -6.28 -9.41 1.24
C LEU A 181 -5.15 -8.91 2.15
N LYS A 182 -4.84 -9.67 3.22
CA LYS A 182 -3.77 -9.39 4.19
C LYS A 182 -2.39 -9.28 3.53
N GLU A 183 -2.04 -10.22 2.65
CA GLU A 183 -0.80 -10.22 1.86
C GLU A 183 -0.74 -9.09 0.82
N SER A 184 -1.89 -8.53 0.42
CA SER A 184 -1.94 -7.36 -0.48
C SER A 184 -1.83 -6.01 0.26
N GLN A 185 -1.78 -6.02 1.60
CA GLN A 185 -1.38 -4.85 2.39
C GLN A 185 0.14 -4.74 2.36
N VAL A 186 0.65 -3.65 1.78
CA VAL A 186 2.09 -3.37 1.69
C VAL A 186 2.49 -2.07 2.39
N GLU A 187 1.52 -1.31 2.90
CA GLU A 187 1.73 -0.01 3.53
C GLU A 187 1.28 -0.06 4.99
N ALA A 188 2.10 0.49 5.88
CA ALA A 188 1.88 0.55 7.33
C ALA A 188 0.85 1.62 7.75
N THR A 189 -0.13 1.90 6.89
CA THR A 189 -1.24 2.83 7.19
C THR A 189 -2.13 2.30 8.31
N ASN A 190 -2.77 3.22 9.03
CA ASN A 190 -3.79 2.96 10.03
C ASN A 190 -5.12 3.66 9.69
N VAL A 191 -5.26 4.20 8.46
CA VAL A 191 -6.53 4.75 7.96
C VAL A 191 -7.44 3.60 7.57
N LEU A 192 -8.66 3.55 8.14
CA LEU A 192 -9.59 2.42 7.96
C LEU A 192 -9.90 2.14 6.47
N GLU A 193 -10.08 3.18 5.67
CA GLU A 193 -10.34 3.10 4.22
C GLU A 193 -9.16 2.54 3.40
N GLU A 194 -7.94 2.58 3.95
CA GLU A 194 -6.72 2.07 3.32
C GLU A 194 -6.28 0.71 3.89
N MET A 195 -6.97 0.19 4.92
CA MET A 195 -6.74 -1.15 5.47
C MET A 195 -7.45 -2.22 4.63
N LYS A 196 -6.78 -3.35 4.44
CA LYS A 196 -7.35 -4.56 3.80
C LYS A 196 -7.53 -5.74 4.75
N TYR A 197 -7.20 -5.55 6.03
CA TYR A 197 -7.42 -6.47 7.14
C TYR A 197 -7.36 -5.69 8.46
N PRO A 198 -7.85 -6.25 9.59
CA PRO A 198 -7.77 -5.59 10.89
C PRO A 198 -6.32 -5.50 11.39
N LYS A 199 -5.71 -4.33 11.25
CA LYS A 199 -4.35 -4.07 11.74
C LYS A 199 -4.39 -3.75 13.24
N VAL A 200 -4.38 -4.80 14.06
CA VAL A 200 -4.47 -4.71 15.54
C VAL A 200 -3.51 -5.66 16.29
N GLN A 201 -2.74 -6.48 15.56
CA GLN A 201 -1.99 -7.60 16.13
C GLN A 201 -0.69 -7.22 16.87
N LYS A 202 -0.16 -5.99 16.68
CA LYS A 202 1.20 -5.59 17.12
C LYS A 202 1.27 -4.10 17.49
N TYR A 203 1.18 -3.80 18.80
CA TYR A 203 1.29 -2.45 19.38
C TYR A 203 2.60 -2.24 20.16
N CYS A 204 3.17 -1.05 20.04
CA CYS A 204 4.38 -0.61 20.73
C CYS A 204 4.04 0.57 21.65
N LEU A 205 3.78 0.29 22.93
CA LEU A 205 3.37 1.32 23.89
C LEU A 205 4.60 1.97 24.51
N MET A 206 4.55 3.30 24.60
CA MET A 206 5.61 4.16 25.14
C MET A 206 4.94 5.13 26.10
N SER A 207 5.23 4.99 27.39
CA SER A 207 4.58 5.77 28.46
C SER A 207 5.62 6.32 29.41
N VAL A 208 5.49 7.58 29.80
CA VAL A 208 6.40 8.23 30.75
C VAL A 208 5.90 8.06 32.20
N LYS A 209 6.75 8.30 33.19
CA LYS A 209 6.38 8.29 34.61
C LYS A 209 5.17 9.18 34.87
N GLY A 210 4.19 8.65 35.61
CA GLY A 210 2.94 9.32 35.96
C GLY A 210 1.78 9.06 35.00
N CYS A 211 2.01 8.52 33.80
CA CYS A 211 0.92 8.28 32.83
C CYS A 211 -0.14 7.33 33.38
N TYR A 212 -1.39 7.81 33.42
CA TYR A 212 -2.60 7.07 33.75
C TYR A 212 -3.54 7.01 32.53
N THR A 213 -4.00 5.81 32.19
CA THR A 213 -5.11 5.56 31.26
C THR A 213 -6.24 4.97 32.08
N ASP A 214 -7.42 5.59 32.01
CA ASP A 214 -8.54 5.31 32.91
C ASP A 214 -9.25 3.97 32.61
N PHE A 215 -10.25 3.60 33.41
CA PHE A 215 -10.98 2.35 33.25
C PHE A 215 -11.63 2.23 31.87
N HIS A 216 -11.26 1.20 31.13
CA HIS A 216 -11.78 0.89 29.80
C HIS A 216 -11.83 -0.62 29.56
N VAL A 217 -12.47 -1.02 28.46
CA VAL A 217 -12.41 -2.38 27.90
C VAL A 217 -11.76 -2.31 26.53
N ASP A 218 -10.92 -3.28 26.19
CA ASP A 218 -10.29 -3.38 24.87
C ASP A 218 -11.33 -3.52 23.73
N PHE A 219 -11.08 -2.81 22.63
CA PHE A 219 -12.04 -2.61 21.55
C PHE A 219 -12.50 -3.92 20.90
N GLY A 220 -13.78 -3.98 20.49
CA GLY A 220 -14.46 -5.18 20.01
C GLY A 220 -14.51 -6.33 21.03
N GLY A 221 -14.21 -6.06 22.30
CA GLY A 221 -13.97 -7.10 23.32
C GLY A 221 -12.74 -7.94 23.00
N THR A 222 -11.70 -7.37 22.37
CA THR A 222 -10.47 -8.13 22.11
C THR A 222 -9.84 -8.65 23.40
N SER A 223 -9.17 -9.79 23.29
CA SER A 223 -8.17 -10.23 24.25
C SER A 223 -6.83 -9.59 23.91
N VAL A 224 -6.01 -9.26 24.90
CA VAL A 224 -4.69 -8.63 24.70
C VAL A 224 -3.57 -9.43 25.35
N TRP A 225 -2.43 -9.50 24.67
CA TRP A 225 -1.15 -9.91 25.27
C TRP A 225 -0.24 -8.68 25.43
N TYR A 226 0.50 -8.62 26.53
CA TYR A 226 1.19 -7.40 26.99
C TYR A 226 2.55 -7.77 27.61
N HIS A 227 3.67 -7.35 27.01
CA HIS A 227 5.03 -7.69 27.47
C HIS A 227 5.86 -6.44 27.74
N ILE A 228 6.28 -6.26 29.00
CA ILE A 228 7.07 -5.10 29.41
C ILE A 228 8.55 -5.35 29.10
N LEU A 229 9.09 -4.62 28.12
CA LEU A 229 10.51 -4.72 27.79
C LEU A 229 11.37 -3.85 28.72
N LYS A 230 10.85 -2.70 29.15
CA LYS A 230 11.47 -1.79 30.13
C LYS A 230 10.40 -1.13 30.99
N GLY A 231 10.77 -0.82 32.23
CA GLY A 231 9.93 -0.07 33.17
C GLY A 231 8.98 -0.97 33.97
N CYS A 232 7.82 -0.41 34.33
CA CYS A 232 6.84 -1.02 35.22
C CYS A 232 5.44 -0.49 34.88
N LYS A 233 4.40 -1.31 35.07
CA LYS A 233 3.00 -0.91 34.94
C LYS A 233 2.19 -1.41 36.13
N VAL A 234 1.20 -0.64 36.53
CA VAL A 234 0.19 -1.07 37.51
C VAL A 234 -1.15 -1.13 36.80
N PHE A 235 -1.84 -2.27 36.91
CA PHE A 235 -3.17 -2.49 36.34
C PHE A 235 -4.16 -2.65 37.49
N TRP A 236 -5.30 -1.96 37.43
CA TRP A 236 -6.49 -2.33 38.20
C TRP A 236 -7.42 -3.13 37.28
N LEU A 237 -7.96 -4.24 37.77
CA LEU A 237 -8.67 -5.25 36.99
C LEU A 237 -10.03 -5.54 37.61
N ILE A 238 -11.08 -5.51 36.79
CA ILE A 238 -12.47 -5.77 37.20
C ILE A 238 -13.05 -6.88 36.31
N PRO A 239 -13.65 -7.94 36.88
CA PRO A 239 -14.14 -9.07 36.11
C PRO A 239 -15.39 -8.68 35.30
N PRO A 240 -15.55 -9.18 34.06
CA PRO A 240 -16.71 -8.92 33.21
C PRO A 240 -17.91 -9.79 33.62
N THR A 241 -18.47 -9.50 34.79
CA THR A 241 -19.83 -9.91 35.16
C THR A 241 -20.83 -9.00 34.45
N GLU A 242 -22.06 -9.48 34.22
CA GLU A 242 -23.11 -8.64 33.60
C GLU A 242 -23.35 -7.35 34.41
N HIS A 243 -23.37 -7.46 35.74
CA HIS A 243 -23.48 -6.33 36.66
C HIS A 243 -22.35 -5.29 36.47
N ASN A 244 -21.09 -5.73 36.36
CA ASN A 244 -19.95 -4.83 36.19
C ASN A 244 -19.93 -4.17 34.80
N ILE A 245 -20.32 -4.91 33.75
CA ILE A 245 -20.45 -4.35 32.39
C ILE A 245 -21.58 -3.31 32.34
N ASP A 246 -22.73 -3.60 32.97
CA ASP A 246 -23.86 -2.68 32.99
C ASP A 246 -23.61 -1.48 33.94
N LEU A 247 -22.75 -1.61 34.96
CA LEU A 247 -22.19 -0.48 35.72
C LEU A 247 -21.26 0.38 34.85
N TYR A 248 -20.33 -0.26 34.11
CA TYR A 248 -19.38 0.42 33.23
C TYR A 248 -20.09 1.19 32.10
N GLU A 249 -21.09 0.59 31.45
CA GLU A 249 -21.90 1.26 30.43
C GLU A 249 -22.60 2.52 31.00
N ARG A 250 -23.17 2.42 32.21
CA ARG A 250 -23.77 3.57 32.92
C ARG A 250 -22.74 4.62 33.34
N TRP A 251 -21.53 4.22 33.74
CA TRP A 251 -20.44 5.14 34.11
C TRP A 251 -19.94 5.93 32.88
N CYS A 252 -19.69 5.27 31.75
CA CYS A 252 -19.35 5.92 30.49
C CYS A 252 -20.45 6.91 30.04
N LEU A 253 -21.73 6.54 30.17
CA LEU A 253 -22.87 7.40 29.83
C LEU A 253 -23.14 8.52 30.87
N SER A 254 -22.47 8.52 32.02
CA SER A 254 -22.71 9.50 33.10
C SER A 254 -21.98 10.83 32.91
N GLY A 255 -20.90 10.84 32.12
CA GLY A 255 -19.97 11.98 32.00
C GLY A 255 -19.08 12.23 33.22
N LYS A 256 -19.19 11.46 34.32
CA LYS A 256 -18.45 11.64 35.58
C LYS A 256 -17.13 10.85 35.65
N GLN A 257 -16.50 10.59 34.51
CA GLN A 257 -15.31 9.73 34.44
C GLN A 257 -14.09 10.38 35.13
N SER A 258 -13.96 11.70 35.06
CA SER A 258 -12.98 12.50 35.82
C SER A 258 -13.17 12.47 37.33
N ASP A 259 -14.39 12.18 37.79
CA ASP A 259 -14.86 12.48 39.15
C ASP A 259 -14.96 11.23 40.04
N ILE A 260 -14.93 10.03 39.44
CA ILE A 260 -15.22 8.76 40.10
C ILE A 260 -14.22 7.71 39.63
N PHE A 261 -13.35 7.26 40.53
CA PHE A 261 -12.50 6.09 40.31
C PHE A 261 -13.40 4.85 40.22
N PHE A 262 -13.63 4.34 39.00
CA PHE A 262 -14.63 3.28 38.77
C PHE A 262 -14.38 2.00 39.59
N GLY A 263 -13.12 1.72 39.95
CA GLY A 263 -12.74 0.65 40.88
C GLY A 263 -13.39 0.71 42.27
N ASP A 264 -13.85 1.89 42.73
CA ASP A 264 -14.58 2.07 43.99
C ASP A 264 -16.07 1.69 43.88
N THR A 265 -16.58 1.51 42.65
CA THR A 265 -18.02 1.34 42.38
C THR A 265 -18.46 -0.11 42.18
N VAL A 266 -17.51 -1.04 42.24
CA VAL A 266 -17.70 -2.48 41.98
C VAL A 266 -17.33 -3.31 43.21
N GLU A 267 -17.97 -4.47 43.37
CA GLU A 267 -17.73 -5.39 44.50
C GLU A 267 -16.27 -5.87 44.59
N LYS A 268 -15.58 -6.05 43.45
CA LYS A 268 -14.20 -6.52 43.43
C LYS A 268 -13.37 -5.89 42.30
N CYS A 269 -12.31 -5.19 42.68
CA CYS A 269 -11.30 -4.60 41.81
C CYS A 269 -9.90 -5.02 42.31
N GLY A 270 -9.02 -5.46 41.42
CA GLY A 270 -7.69 -5.99 41.79
C GLY A 270 -6.53 -5.27 41.12
N ARG A 271 -5.66 -4.67 41.91
CA ARG A 271 -4.40 -4.01 41.54
C ARG A 271 -3.27 -5.04 41.42
N ILE A 272 -2.62 -5.11 40.26
CA ILE A 272 -1.41 -5.92 40.03
C ILE A 272 -0.28 -5.07 39.46
N VAL A 273 0.94 -5.33 39.92
CA VAL A 273 2.17 -4.69 39.45
C VAL A 273 2.89 -5.61 38.49
N LEU A 274 3.17 -5.13 37.29
CA LEU A 274 3.89 -5.83 36.22
C LEU A 274 5.28 -5.21 36.04
N GLN A 275 6.31 -6.04 36.12
CA GLN A 275 7.72 -5.65 36.02
C GLN A 275 8.30 -5.98 34.64
N ALA A 276 9.46 -5.40 34.31
CA ALA A 276 10.18 -5.72 33.08
C ALA A 276 10.50 -7.23 32.97
N GLY A 277 10.26 -7.80 31.78
CA GLY A 277 10.35 -9.23 31.50
C GLY A 277 9.04 -10.00 31.68
N ASN A 278 8.07 -9.48 32.44
CA ASN A 278 6.77 -10.11 32.58
C ASN A 278 5.97 -10.07 31.27
N THR A 279 5.20 -11.12 31.03
CA THR A 279 4.15 -11.16 30.01
C THR A 279 2.80 -11.36 30.68
N PHE A 280 1.83 -10.51 30.36
CA PHE A 280 0.49 -10.53 30.91
C PHE A 280 -0.53 -10.72 29.78
N PHE A 281 -1.60 -11.47 30.06
CA PHE A 281 -2.70 -11.68 29.14
C PHE A 281 -4.00 -11.28 29.82
N ILE A 282 -4.78 -10.39 29.19
CA ILE A 282 -6.10 -9.98 29.66
C ILE A 282 -7.16 -10.63 28.75
N PRO A 283 -8.18 -11.33 29.30
CA PRO A 283 -9.24 -11.91 28.50
C PRO A 283 -10.27 -10.86 28.07
N THR A 284 -10.92 -11.13 26.94
CA THR A 284 -12.12 -10.44 26.46
C THR A 284 -13.03 -9.92 27.58
N GLY A 285 -13.31 -8.61 27.52
CA GLY A 285 -14.31 -7.93 28.35
C GLY A 285 -13.83 -7.37 29.68
N TRP A 286 -12.64 -7.76 30.17
CA TRP A 286 -12.14 -7.28 31.46
C TRP A 286 -11.91 -5.76 31.47
N ILE A 287 -12.66 -5.07 32.33
CA ILE A 287 -12.56 -3.62 32.52
C ILE A 287 -11.29 -3.34 33.33
N HIS A 288 -10.43 -2.45 32.84
CA HIS A 288 -9.15 -2.19 33.48
C HIS A 288 -8.64 -0.75 33.30
N ALA A 289 -7.88 -0.28 34.30
CA ALA A 289 -7.15 0.99 34.26
C ALA A 289 -5.65 0.74 34.41
N VAL A 290 -4.80 1.62 33.87
CA VAL A 290 -3.34 1.41 33.78
C VAL A 290 -2.56 2.65 34.21
N TYR A 291 -1.73 2.50 35.25
CA TYR A 291 -0.76 3.51 35.70
C TYR A 291 0.69 3.13 35.34
N THR A 292 1.56 4.14 35.28
CA THR A 292 2.96 4.06 34.83
C THR A 292 3.91 4.64 35.89
N PRO A 293 4.43 3.84 36.85
CA PRO A 293 5.33 4.34 37.90
C PRO A 293 6.68 4.88 37.40
N VAL A 294 7.17 4.38 36.26
CA VAL A 294 8.44 4.75 35.63
C VAL A 294 8.33 4.69 34.10
N ASP A 295 9.15 5.47 33.39
CA ASP A 295 9.26 5.44 31.93
C ASP A 295 9.37 4.01 31.38
N SER A 296 8.39 3.61 30.56
CA SER A 296 8.13 2.22 30.18
C SER A 296 7.97 2.02 28.67
N LEU A 297 8.55 0.93 28.17
CA LEU A 297 8.45 0.46 26.79
C LEU A 297 7.88 -0.96 26.78
N VAL A 298 6.76 -1.14 26.10
CA VAL A 298 5.97 -2.37 26.09
C VAL A 298 5.66 -2.80 24.66
N PHE A 299 5.68 -4.10 24.40
CA PHE A 299 5.14 -4.69 23.19
C PHE A 299 3.91 -5.53 23.51
N GLY A 300 2.83 -5.34 22.77
CA GLY A 300 1.58 -6.09 22.94
C GLY A 300 0.82 -6.28 21.64
N GLY A 301 -0.41 -6.76 21.73
CA GLY A 301 -1.28 -6.95 20.57
C GLY A 301 -2.65 -7.51 20.93
N ASN A 302 -3.66 -7.05 20.19
CA ASN A 302 -5.06 -7.39 20.44
C ASN A 302 -5.51 -8.45 19.42
N PHE A 303 -6.33 -9.41 19.87
CA PHE A 303 -6.80 -10.53 19.06
C PHE A 303 -8.23 -10.95 19.44
N LEU A 304 -8.98 -11.46 18.46
CA LEU A 304 -10.27 -12.10 18.66
C LEU A 304 -10.12 -13.62 18.51
N HIS A 305 -10.87 -14.41 19.28
CA HIS A 305 -10.77 -15.87 19.28
C HIS A 305 -12.10 -16.57 19.58
N SER A 306 -12.25 -17.79 19.08
CA SER A 306 -13.53 -18.51 19.14
C SER A 306 -14.00 -18.88 20.56
N PHE A 307 -13.07 -18.94 21.53
CA PHE A 307 -13.39 -19.24 22.94
C PHE A 307 -13.97 -18.06 23.74
N GLY A 308 -14.14 -16.87 23.13
CA GLY A 308 -14.60 -15.64 23.81
C GLY A 308 -15.81 -14.96 23.17
N ILE A 309 -16.40 -15.56 22.13
CA ILE A 309 -17.32 -14.92 21.18
C ILE A 309 -18.46 -14.13 21.84
N GLU A 310 -19.21 -14.76 22.75
CA GLU A 310 -20.36 -14.15 23.44
C GLU A 310 -20.01 -12.81 24.10
N LYS A 311 -18.88 -12.77 24.81
CA LYS A 311 -18.38 -11.56 25.46
C LYS A 311 -17.85 -10.54 24.44
N GLN A 312 -17.19 -10.97 23.36
CA GLN A 312 -16.79 -10.07 22.26
C GLN A 312 -18.02 -9.34 21.67
N LEU A 313 -19.14 -10.06 21.48
CA LEU A 313 -20.40 -9.50 20.99
C LEU A 313 -21.06 -8.56 22.00
N LYS A 314 -21.10 -8.90 23.30
CA LYS A 314 -21.61 -7.99 24.36
C LYS A 314 -20.79 -6.68 24.41
N ILE A 315 -19.46 -6.73 24.31
CA ILE A 315 -18.65 -5.49 24.29
C ILE A 315 -18.88 -4.68 23.01
N ALA A 316 -18.97 -5.32 21.83
CA ALA A 316 -19.33 -4.61 20.60
C ALA A 316 -20.70 -3.92 20.69
N GLN A 317 -21.66 -4.51 21.41
CA GLN A 317 -22.96 -3.88 21.72
C GLN A 317 -22.82 -2.71 22.71
N VAL A 318 -21.97 -2.82 23.74
CA VAL A 318 -21.67 -1.71 24.67
C VAL A 318 -21.02 -0.54 23.94
N GLU A 319 -20.10 -0.77 22.99
CA GLU A 319 -19.55 0.28 22.12
C GLU A 319 -20.63 0.98 21.28
N ASP A 320 -21.60 0.21 20.78
CA ASP A 320 -22.72 0.72 19.98
C ASP A 320 -23.75 1.48 20.83
N ASN A 321 -23.89 1.15 22.11
CA ASN A 321 -24.72 1.87 23.07
C ASN A 321 -24.06 3.17 23.53
N THR A 322 -22.80 3.11 23.95
CA THR A 322 -21.97 4.23 24.44
C THR A 322 -21.51 5.20 23.35
N LYS A 323 -21.70 4.86 22.07
CA LYS A 323 -21.37 5.67 20.88
C LYS A 323 -19.87 5.87 20.67
N VAL A 324 -19.05 4.86 20.97
CA VAL A 324 -17.61 4.86 20.67
C VAL A 324 -17.39 5.18 19.17
N PRO A 325 -16.60 6.22 18.82
CA PRO A 325 -16.36 6.60 17.43
C PRO A 325 -15.66 5.51 16.62
N GLN A 326 -15.98 5.41 15.33
CA GLN A 326 -15.52 4.31 14.47
C GLN A 326 -13.98 4.17 14.36
N LYS A 327 -13.21 5.26 14.58
CA LYS A 327 -11.73 5.23 14.64
C LYS A 327 -11.20 4.34 15.78
N PHE A 328 -11.95 4.17 16.86
CA PHE A 328 -11.52 3.47 18.08
C PHE A 328 -12.14 2.08 18.24
N ARG A 329 -12.99 1.64 17.29
CA ARG A 329 -13.56 0.28 17.29
C ARG A 329 -12.70 -0.69 16.51
N TYR A 330 -12.97 -1.98 16.71
CA TYR A 330 -12.31 -3.05 15.95
C TYR A 330 -12.57 -2.91 14.42
N PRO A 331 -11.54 -2.78 13.57
CA PRO A 331 -11.72 -2.67 12.12
C PRO A 331 -12.39 -3.91 11.52
N PHE A 332 -13.42 -3.71 10.70
CA PHE A 332 -14.12 -4.79 9.98
C PHE A 332 -14.68 -5.91 10.90
N PHE A 333 -15.23 -5.53 12.08
CA PHE A 333 -15.71 -6.49 13.08
C PHE A 333 -16.80 -7.42 12.54
N THR A 334 -17.87 -6.88 11.97
CA THR A 334 -18.99 -7.66 11.44
C THR A 334 -18.56 -8.53 10.26
N GLU A 335 -17.70 -7.99 9.39
CA GLU A 335 -17.06 -8.69 8.28
C GLU A 335 -16.25 -9.90 8.76
N MET A 336 -15.52 -9.75 9.87
CA MET A 336 -14.80 -10.86 10.51
C MET A 336 -15.76 -11.94 10.98
N LEU A 337 -16.90 -11.60 11.60
CA LEU A 337 -17.89 -12.58 12.05
C LEU A 337 -18.40 -13.44 10.89
N TRP A 338 -18.66 -12.83 9.73
CA TRP A 338 -19.05 -13.57 8.51
C TRP A 338 -17.97 -14.56 8.05
N TYR A 339 -16.70 -14.15 8.07
CA TYR A 339 -15.60 -15.07 7.75
C TYR A 339 -15.41 -16.16 8.81
N VAL A 340 -15.68 -15.90 10.10
CA VAL A 340 -15.65 -16.95 11.15
C VAL A 340 -16.65 -18.04 10.82
N LEU A 341 -17.89 -17.67 10.46
CA LEU A 341 -18.93 -18.60 10.04
C LEU A 341 -18.50 -19.44 8.81
N GLU A 342 -18.00 -18.79 7.75
CA GLU A 342 -17.53 -19.49 6.54
C GLU A 342 -16.41 -20.48 6.86
N ARG A 343 -15.45 -20.06 7.69
CA ARG A 343 -14.26 -20.87 7.98
C ARG A 343 -14.59 -22.08 8.85
N TYR A 344 -15.56 -22.00 9.76
CA TYR A 344 -16.07 -23.19 10.48
C TYR A 344 -16.83 -24.13 9.54
N VAL A 345 -17.72 -23.62 8.68
CA VAL A 345 -18.44 -24.43 7.67
C VAL A 345 -17.46 -25.14 6.73
N HIS A 346 -16.48 -24.43 6.17
CA HIS A 346 -15.49 -25.01 5.27
C HIS A 346 -14.57 -26.03 5.97
N CYS A 347 -14.19 -25.81 7.23
CA CYS A 347 -13.34 -26.76 7.96
C CYS A 347 -14.07 -28.04 8.41
N LEU A 348 -15.40 -28.00 8.60
CA LEU A 348 -16.19 -29.09 9.20
C LEU A 348 -17.18 -29.77 8.26
N LEU A 349 -17.78 -29.04 7.31
CA LEU A 349 -18.68 -29.57 6.28
C LEU A 349 -18.01 -29.67 4.89
N GLY A 350 -16.94 -28.91 4.64
CA GLY A 350 -16.19 -28.94 3.37
C GLY A 350 -16.69 -27.93 2.32
N ASN A 351 -17.93 -27.46 2.46
CA ASN A 351 -18.51 -26.39 1.64
C ASN A 351 -17.77 -25.06 1.89
N SER A 352 -17.31 -24.36 0.85
CA SER A 352 -16.77 -23.00 0.99
C SER A 352 -17.72 -21.98 0.41
N HIS A 353 -18.14 -21.00 1.22
CA HIS A 353 -19.07 -19.95 0.75
C HIS A 353 -18.35 -18.77 0.07
N LEU A 354 -17.02 -18.84 -0.10
CA LEU A 354 -16.23 -17.80 -0.76
C LEU A 354 -16.28 -17.88 -2.29
N SER A 355 -16.30 -16.73 -2.96
CA SER A 355 -16.32 -16.61 -4.44
C SER A 355 -15.03 -17.04 -5.12
N THR A 356 -13.93 -17.12 -4.35
CA THR A 356 -12.66 -17.75 -4.75
C THR A 356 -12.46 -19.13 -4.10
N GLY A 357 -13.46 -19.65 -3.40
CA GLY A 357 -13.42 -20.94 -2.72
C GLY A 357 -13.67 -22.12 -3.68
N GLN A 358 -13.13 -23.28 -3.31
CA GLN A 358 -13.47 -24.56 -3.90
C GLN A 358 -13.87 -25.50 -2.76
N ASP A 359 -14.97 -26.22 -2.95
CA ASP A 359 -15.48 -27.14 -1.96
C ASP A 359 -14.49 -28.30 -1.78
N SER A 360 -14.12 -28.56 -0.53
CA SER A 360 -13.09 -29.52 -0.15
C SER A 360 -13.77 -30.81 0.30
N PRO A 361 -13.87 -31.86 -0.55
CA PRO A 361 -14.58 -33.08 -0.18
C PRO A 361 -13.95 -33.71 1.06
N ILE A 362 -14.75 -33.82 2.12
CA ILE A 362 -14.31 -34.45 3.36
C ILE A 362 -14.22 -35.97 3.12
N PRO A 363 -13.08 -36.62 3.41
CA PRO A 363 -12.98 -38.07 3.32
C PRO A 363 -14.01 -38.75 4.23
N PRO A 364 -14.73 -39.79 3.77
CA PRO A 364 -15.74 -40.47 4.59
C PRO A 364 -15.15 -41.15 5.84
N GLU A 365 -13.84 -41.41 5.84
CA GLU A 365 -13.08 -41.94 6.98
C GLU A 365 -12.58 -40.86 7.97
N ARG A 366 -12.87 -39.56 7.73
CA ARG A 366 -12.41 -38.49 8.63
C ARG A 366 -13.11 -38.64 9.99
N PRO A 367 -12.38 -38.81 11.10
CA PRO A 367 -13.00 -38.89 12.42
C PRO A 367 -13.73 -37.59 12.74
N HIS A 368 -14.89 -37.71 13.39
CA HIS A 368 -15.70 -36.57 13.81
C HIS A 368 -14.89 -35.63 14.72
N ILE A 369 -15.04 -34.32 14.50
CA ILE A 369 -14.28 -33.29 15.23
C ILE A 369 -15.22 -32.65 16.25
N HIS A 370 -15.03 -33.00 17.52
CA HIS A 370 -15.80 -32.39 18.59
C HIS A 370 -15.37 -30.93 18.82
N LEU A 371 -16.36 -30.04 18.93
CA LEU A 371 -16.20 -28.63 19.26
C LEU A 371 -16.31 -28.40 20.76
N THR A 372 -15.68 -27.33 21.26
CA THR A 372 -15.95 -26.89 22.62
C THR A 372 -17.29 -26.18 22.71
N GLN A 373 -17.95 -26.28 23.87
CA GLN A 373 -19.23 -25.60 24.12
C GLN A 373 -19.13 -24.07 23.96
N ALA A 374 -17.94 -23.48 24.19
CA ALA A 374 -17.69 -22.05 23.94
C ALA A 374 -17.75 -21.69 22.44
N GLU A 375 -17.18 -22.54 21.58
CA GLU A 375 -17.26 -22.37 20.12
C GLU A 375 -18.68 -22.59 19.61
N LEU A 376 -19.34 -23.67 20.05
CA LEU A 376 -20.69 -24.04 19.60
C LEU A 376 -21.74 -22.98 19.99
N HIS A 377 -21.71 -22.49 21.23
CA HIS A 377 -22.55 -21.36 21.64
C HIS A 377 -22.13 -20.07 20.92
N GLY A 378 -20.84 -19.80 20.79
CA GLY A 378 -20.35 -18.62 20.07
C GLY A 378 -20.86 -18.52 18.62
N LEU A 379 -20.84 -19.62 17.86
CA LEU A 379 -21.40 -19.67 16.51
C LEU A 379 -22.91 -19.34 16.49
N LYS A 380 -23.66 -19.86 17.46
CA LYS A 380 -25.10 -19.56 17.64
C LYS A 380 -25.35 -18.08 17.96
N GLU A 381 -24.53 -17.48 18.81
CA GLU A 381 -24.65 -16.06 19.15
C GLU A 381 -24.23 -15.13 18.00
N ILE A 382 -23.25 -15.51 17.18
CA ILE A 382 -22.94 -14.79 15.93
C ILE A 382 -24.14 -14.79 14.98
N VAL A 383 -24.79 -15.94 14.77
CA VAL A 383 -25.99 -16.03 13.90
C VAL A 383 -27.13 -15.15 14.43
N LYS A 384 -27.36 -15.11 15.75
CA LYS A 384 -28.32 -14.19 16.37
C LYS A 384 -27.94 -12.72 16.15
N TYR A 385 -26.69 -12.35 16.43
CA TYR A 385 -26.20 -10.97 16.31
C TYR A 385 -26.32 -10.45 14.87
N LEU A 386 -25.86 -11.23 13.88
CA LEU A 386 -26.02 -10.92 12.46
C LEU A 386 -27.48 -10.90 11.99
N HIS A 387 -28.39 -11.58 12.69
CA HIS A 387 -29.82 -11.50 12.43
C HIS A 387 -30.42 -10.19 12.98
N MET A 388 -30.09 -9.81 14.22
CA MET A 388 -30.57 -8.59 14.90
C MET A 388 -30.06 -7.27 14.29
N LEU A 389 -28.89 -7.25 13.66
CA LEU A 389 -28.38 -6.06 12.98
C LEU A 389 -29.33 -5.62 11.85
N PRO A 390 -29.57 -4.30 11.64
CA PRO A 390 -30.29 -3.82 10.47
C PRO A 390 -29.46 -4.04 9.19
N SER A 391 -30.13 -4.21 8.04
CA SER A 391 -29.49 -4.65 6.78
C SER A 391 -28.28 -3.81 6.35
N ASN A 392 -28.27 -2.51 6.66
CA ASN A 392 -27.16 -1.59 6.36
C ASN A 392 -25.96 -1.69 7.32
N LYS A 393 -26.10 -2.35 8.48
CA LYS A 393 -25.00 -2.66 9.43
C LYS A 393 -24.48 -4.10 9.31
N LYS A 394 -25.08 -4.94 8.44
CA LYS A 394 -24.66 -6.34 8.30
C LYS A 394 -23.30 -6.52 7.64
N ASN A 395 -22.74 -5.49 7.00
CA ASN A 395 -21.42 -5.46 6.36
C ASN A 395 -21.04 -6.81 5.71
N LEU A 396 -21.83 -7.26 4.73
CA LEU A 396 -21.53 -8.52 4.05
C LEU A 396 -20.24 -8.35 3.21
N PRO A 397 -19.20 -9.17 3.41
CA PRO A 397 -17.98 -9.06 2.61
C PRO A 397 -18.19 -9.53 1.17
N ASP A 398 -17.68 -8.76 0.19
CA ASP A 398 -17.74 -9.05 -1.26
C ASP A 398 -17.29 -10.46 -1.68
N LEU A 399 -16.51 -11.14 -0.84
CA LEU A 399 -16.05 -12.50 -1.09
C LEU A 399 -17.09 -13.58 -0.77
N ILE A 400 -18.19 -13.32 -0.04
CA ILE A 400 -19.19 -14.35 0.27
C ILE A 400 -20.26 -14.41 -0.83
N ARG A 401 -20.46 -15.61 -1.40
CA ARG A 401 -21.38 -15.86 -2.52
C ARG A 401 -22.85 -15.76 -2.12
N ASP A 402 -23.21 -16.45 -1.04
CA ASP A 402 -24.59 -16.53 -0.55
C ASP A 402 -24.59 -16.52 0.99
N PRO A 403 -25.02 -15.43 1.64
CA PRO A 403 -25.10 -15.37 3.10
C PRO A 403 -26.25 -16.20 3.68
N ILE A 404 -27.28 -16.52 2.89
CA ILE A 404 -28.44 -17.30 3.33
C ILE A 404 -28.07 -18.77 3.36
N ALA A 405 -27.43 -19.27 2.30
CA ALA A 405 -26.87 -20.62 2.26
C ALA A 405 -25.81 -20.82 3.36
N LEU A 406 -24.92 -19.86 3.58
CA LEU A 406 -23.94 -19.90 4.67
C LEU A 406 -24.61 -20.00 6.06
N ILE A 407 -25.62 -19.17 6.35
CA ILE A 407 -26.36 -19.23 7.62
C ILE A 407 -27.12 -20.56 7.77
N GLN A 408 -27.57 -21.17 6.67
CA GLN A 408 -28.22 -22.48 6.70
C GLN A 408 -27.21 -23.61 6.96
N ASP A 409 -26.03 -23.60 6.35
CA ASP A 409 -24.95 -24.55 6.64
C ASP A 409 -24.46 -24.42 8.09
N VAL A 410 -24.38 -23.20 8.65
CA VAL A 410 -24.07 -22.99 10.07
C VAL A 410 -25.13 -23.60 10.98
N ARG A 411 -26.43 -23.54 10.61
CA ARG A 411 -27.49 -24.22 11.38
C ARG A 411 -27.36 -25.75 11.31
N THR A 412 -27.04 -26.30 10.14
CA THR A 412 -26.76 -27.73 9.96
C THR A 412 -25.58 -28.17 10.82
N LEU A 413 -24.48 -27.41 10.81
CA LEU A 413 -23.29 -27.60 11.64
C LEU A 413 -23.64 -27.58 13.13
N ILE A 414 -24.34 -26.56 13.62
CA ILE A 414 -24.77 -26.47 15.04
C ILE A 414 -25.69 -27.65 15.42
N GLY A 415 -26.49 -28.17 14.48
CA GLY A 415 -27.30 -29.38 14.66
C GLY A 415 -26.46 -30.64 14.83
N LEU A 416 -25.49 -30.87 13.93
CA LEU A 416 -24.58 -32.03 13.94
C LEU A 416 -23.69 -32.06 15.19
N HIS A 417 -23.15 -30.89 15.58
CA HIS A 417 -22.25 -30.76 16.73
C HIS A 417 -22.97 -30.66 18.09
N ARG A 418 -24.31 -30.78 18.13
CA ARG A 418 -25.11 -30.66 19.37
C ARG A 418 -24.77 -31.71 20.44
N GLN A 419 -24.24 -32.87 20.04
CA GLN A 419 -23.90 -33.97 20.94
C GLN A 419 -22.39 -34.10 21.20
N ASP A 420 -21.62 -33.02 21.00
CA ASP A 420 -20.16 -33.06 21.13
C ASP A 420 -19.64 -33.32 22.55
N ILE A 421 -18.71 -34.28 22.64
CA ILE A 421 -18.13 -34.76 23.90
C ILE A 421 -16.98 -33.84 24.30
N ARG A 422 -17.14 -33.18 25.46
CA ARG A 422 -16.22 -32.14 25.97
C ARG A 422 -14.75 -32.56 25.93
N ASP A 423 -14.42 -33.75 26.42
CA ASP A 423 -13.01 -34.17 26.56
C ASP A 423 -12.36 -34.51 25.21
N LEU A 424 -13.16 -34.97 24.23
CA LEU A 424 -12.68 -35.23 22.88
C LEU A 424 -12.46 -33.93 22.05
N ALA A 425 -13.05 -32.82 22.48
CA ALA A 425 -12.77 -31.49 21.91
C ALA A 425 -11.40 -30.92 22.32
N ILE A 426 -10.72 -31.50 23.32
CA ILE A 426 -9.43 -31.04 23.84
C ILE A 426 -8.29 -31.64 23.00
N THR A 427 -8.23 -31.26 21.73
CA THR A 427 -7.31 -31.83 20.72
C THR A 427 -5.91 -31.22 20.71
N ASN A 428 -5.69 -30.13 21.47
CA ASN A 428 -4.52 -29.24 21.38
C ASN A 428 -4.26 -28.67 19.97
N ARG A 429 -5.30 -28.60 19.12
CA ARG A 429 -5.24 -28.07 17.76
C ARG A 429 -6.46 -27.19 17.51
N PRO A 430 -6.32 -25.99 16.92
CA PRO A 430 -7.46 -25.16 16.58
C PRO A 430 -8.25 -25.81 15.44
N VAL A 431 -9.58 -25.80 15.55
CA VAL A 431 -10.49 -26.23 14.48
C VAL A 431 -10.29 -25.35 13.23
N LEU A 432 -10.15 -24.04 13.47
CA LEU A 432 -9.74 -23.04 12.51
C LEU A 432 -8.22 -23.11 12.27
N SER A 433 -7.77 -24.16 11.58
CA SER A 433 -6.37 -24.28 11.20
C SER A 433 -5.95 -23.15 10.26
N LEU A 434 -4.71 -22.66 10.44
CA LEU A 434 -4.04 -21.80 9.47
C LEU A 434 -4.09 -22.47 8.09
N PRO A 435 -4.67 -21.84 7.04
CA PRO A 435 -4.74 -22.45 5.72
C PRO A 435 -3.39 -23.01 5.25
N GLU A 436 -3.35 -24.29 4.89
CA GLU A 436 -2.07 -24.94 4.61
C GLU A 436 -1.55 -24.59 3.21
N ASP A 437 -0.27 -24.23 3.15
CA ASP A 437 0.50 -24.24 1.91
C ASP A 437 0.69 -25.72 1.49
N PRO A 438 0.14 -26.17 0.34
CA PRO A 438 -0.05 -27.60 0.07
C PRO A 438 1.25 -28.44 0.06
N ASP A 439 2.41 -27.82 -0.19
CA ASP A 439 3.72 -28.47 -0.12
C ASP A 439 4.05 -29.00 1.30
N LYS A 440 3.53 -28.38 2.37
CA LYS A 440 3.78 -28.81 3.77
C LYS A 440 2.98 -30.06 4.16
N LYS A 441 1.76 -30.20 3.65
CA LYS A 441 0.85 -31.32 3.98
C LYS A 441 1.46 -32.67 3.58
N ARG A 442 2.23 -32.70 2.48
CA ARG A 442 3.02 -33.86 2.04
C ARG A 442 4.18 -34.24 2.97
N GLN A 443 4.79 -33.29 3.68
CA GLN A 443 5.82 -33.60 4.68
C GLN A 443 5.21 -34.13 5.98
N TYR A 444 4.10 -33.55 6.44
CA TYR A 444 3.48 -33.93 7.71
C TYR A 444 2.93 -35.37 7.69
N ASN A 445 2.19 -35.74 6.64
CA ASN A 445 1.65 -37.11 6.50
C ASN A 445 2.76 -38.17 6.41
N LYS A 446 3.92 -37.82 5.84
CA LYS A 446 5.10 -38.70 5.73
C LYS A 446 5.91 -38.83 7.03
N ALA A 447 5.61 -38.01 8.04
CA ALA A 447 6.15 -38.16 9.39
C ALA A 447 5.27 -39.09 10.25
N ILE A 448 3.95 -38.97 10.14
CA ILE A 448 2.99 -39.78 10.93
C ILE A 448 3.08 -41.27 10.59
N SER A 449 3.30 -41.63 9.31
CA SER A 449 3.43 -43.03 8.86
C SER A 449 4.59 -43.81 9.51
N ASN A 450 5.53 -43.11 10.15
CA ASN A 450 6.79 -43.69 10.64
C ASN A 450 6.81 -43.88 12.16
N ILE A 451 5.73 -43.57 12.88
CA ILE A 451 5.66 -43.59 14.35
C ILE A 451 5.21 -44.95 14.90
N THR A 452 4.65 -45.83 14.07
CA THR A 452 3.87 -47.01 14.50
C THR A 452 4.61 -48.36 14.50
N LYS A 453 5.95 -48.40 14.67
CA LYS A 453 6.69 -49.66 14.88
C LYS A 453 7.78 -49.55 15.96
N MET A 454 7.72 -50.49 16.92
CA MET A 454 8.65 -50.63 18.06
C MET A 454 9.94 -51.41 17.69
N PRO A 455 11.04 -51.27 18.47
CA PRO A 455 12.40 -51.63 18.03
C PRO A 455 12.88 -53.04 18.43
N LYS A 456 14.00 -53.46 17.82
CA LYS A 456 14.89 -54.55 18.27
C LYS A 456 16.37 -54.11 18.13
N PRO A 457 17.32 -54.79 18.81
CA PRO A 457 18.65 -54.22 19.14
C PRO A 457 19.65 -54.12 17.97
N PRO A 458 20.76 -53.36 18.14
CA PRO A 458 21.54 -52.81 17.02
C PRO A 458 22.75 -53.65 16.59
N SER A 459 23.18 -53.44 15.33
CA SER A 459 24.54 -53.81 14.89
C SER A 459 25.10 -52.85 13.82
N THR A 460 26.32 -52.37 14.05
CA THR A 460 27.31 -51.82 13.07
C THR A 460 26.92 -50.66 12.14
N PHE A 461 27.67 -49.55 12.28
CA PHE A 461 27.78 -48.44 11.32
C PHE A 461 28.03 -48.89 9.86
N LYS A 462 27.29 -48.32 8.90
CA LYS A 462 27.76 -48.07 7.53
C LYS A 462 27.25 -46.71 7.04
N GLY A 463 28.12 -45.92 6.39
CA GLY A 463 27.80 -44.58 5.89
C GLY A 463 27.05 -44.59 4.54
N PRO A 464 26.36 -43.49 4.18
CA PRO A 464 25.54 -43.44 2.97
C PRO A 464 26.38 -43.27 1.70
N LYS A 465 26.14 -44.11 0.68
CA LYS A 465 26.55 -43.87 -0.71
C LYS A 465 25.36 -43.47 -1.57
N SER A 466 25.68 -42.75 -2.65
CA SER A 466 24.78 -42.12 -3.62
C SER A 466 23.97 -43.08 -4.49
N SER A 467 22.87 -42.56 -5.05
CA SER A 467 22.19 -43.09 -6.24
C SER A 467 21.50 -41.91 -6.98
N PRO A 468 21.14 -42.06 -8.29
CA PRO A 468 21.45 -41.01 -9.27
C PRO A 468 20.39 -39.91 -9.41
N GLY A 469 20.66 -38.91 -10.27
CA GLY A 469 19.75 -37.78 -10.46
C GLY A 469 19.62 -37.29 -11.90
N SER A 470 18.73 -36.31 -12.06
CA SER A 470 18.65 -35.38 -13.20
C SER A 470 18.09 -34.05 -12.68
N ALA A 471 18.53 -32.92 -13.24
CA ALA A 471 18.47 -31.63 -12.54
C ALA A 471 17.51 -30.61 -13.20
N PRO A 472 16.61 -29.96 -12.44
CA PRO A 472 15.89 -28.76 -12.87
C PRO A 472 16.73 -27.48 -12.66
N GLY A 473 16.44 -26.44 -13.45
CA GLY A 473 17.30 -25.25 -13.61
C GLY A 473 17.47 -24.34 -12.38
N ASP A 474 18.64 -23.69 -12.31
CA ASP A 474 19.13 -22.89 -11.19
C ASP A 474 18.28 -21.62 -10.90
N LYS A 475 17.94 -21.44 -9.61
CA LYS A 475 17.42 -20.19 -9.05
C LYS A 475 18.49 -19.56 -8.15
N GLY A 476 19.39 -18.80 -8.76
CA GLY A 476 20.51 -18.14 -8.08
C GLY A 476 20.10 -17.42 -6.79
N GLY A 477 20.69 -17.83 -5.68
CA GLY A 477 20.32 -17.44 -4.32
C GLY A 477 20.66 -15.98 -3.92
N PRO A 478 20.39 -15.61 -2.64
CA PRO A 478 20.53 -14.24 -2.15
C PRO A 478 22.00 -13.77 -2.13
N ARG A 479 22.38 -12.98 -3.13
CA ARG A 479 23.72 -12.39 -3.30
C ARG A 479 24.12 -11.54 -2.08
N ARG A 480 25.10 -11.99 -1.30
CA ARG A 480 25.68 -11.22 -0.19
C ARG A 480 26.65 -10.17 -0.75
N ARG A 481 26.63 -8.93 -0.23
CA ARG A 481 27.50 -7.84 -0.72
C ARG A 481 28.85 -7.87 0.00
N ARG A 482 29.94 -8.11 -0.74
CA ARG A 482 31.33 -8.03 -0.23
C ARG A 482 31.63 -6.66 0.39
N THR A 483 32.54 -6.66 1.38
CA THR A 483 32.92 -5.51 2.18
C THR A 483 34.19 -4.83 1.66
N ARG A 484 34.51 -3.64 2.19
CA ARG A 484 35.68 -2.84 1.82
C ARG A 484 36.87 -3.21 2.72
N CYS A 485 38.05 -3.50 2.16
CA CYS A 485 39.26 -3.79 2.95
C CYS A 485 39.76 -2.61 3.79
N LYS A 486 39.31 -1.37 3.50
CA LYS A 486 39.74 -0.09 4.10
C LYS A 486 41.21 0.30 3.90
N LYS A 487 42.12 -0.66 3.63
CA LYS A 487 43.56 -0.43 3.44
C LYS A 487 43.99 -0.02 2.02
N CYS A 488 43.26 -0.40 0.96
CA CYS A 488 43.69 -0.09 -0.42
C CYS A 488 43.53 1.41 -0.76
N SER A 489 44.33 1.92 -1.71
CA SER A 489 44.34 3.33 -2.13
C SER A 489 42.95 3.92 -2.42
N ALA A 490 42.10 3.20 -3.15
CA ALA A 490 40.72 3.62 -3.42
C ALA A 490 39.82 3.67 -2.16
N CYS A 491 40.10 2.89 -1.11
CA CYS A 491 39.37 3.04 0.16
C CYS A 491 39.83 4.26 0.96
N GLN A 492 41.11 4.60 0.88
CA GLN A 492 41.73 5.74 1.58
C GLN A 492 41.40 7.09 0.90
N ARG A 493 41.20 7.10 -0.43
CA ARG A 493 40.76 8.30 -1.17
C ARG A 493 39.48 8.92 -0.59
N SER A 494 39.40 10.25 -0.68
CA SER A 494 38.19 11.06 -0.46
C SER A 494 37.15 10.85 -1.57
N ASP A 495 35.91 11.34 -1.38
CA ASP A 495 34.90 11.33 -2.44
C ASP A 495 35.20 12.47 -3.43
N CYS A 496 35.43 12.15 -4.70
CA CYS A 496 36.05 13.06 -5.67
C CYS A 496 35.19 14.24 -6.18
N GLY A 497 34.04 14.55 -5.56
CA GLY A 497 33.10 15.61 -5.99
C GLY A 497 32.35 15.35 -7.32
N GLU A 498 33.09 15.11 -8.40
CA GLU A 498 32.64 15.23 -9.79
C GLU A 498 31.96 14.00 -10.38
N CYS A 499 32.27 12.79 -9.88
CA CYS A 499 31.73 11.58 -10.52
C CYS A 499 30.21 11.46 -10.27
N THR A 500 29.49 10.78 -11.16
CA THR A 500 28.01 10.64 -11.10
C THR A 500 27.45 10.10 -9.77
N PHE A 501 28.25 9.40 -8.97
CA PHE A 501 27.86 8.95 -7.62
C PHE A 501 28.22 9.96 -6.52
N CYS A 502 29.18 10.87 -6.74
CA CYS A 502 29.38 12.03 -5.88
C CYS A 502 28.30 13.09 -6.13
N LEU A 503 27.98 13.39 -7.39
CA LEU A 503 26.90 14.31 -7.77
C LEU A 503 25.49 13.86 -7.32
N ASP A 504 25.31 12.60 -6.92
CA ASP A 504 24.10 12.12 -6.22
C ASP A 504 24.17 12.30 -4.69
N MET A 505 25.34 12.46 -4.08
CA MET A 505 25.45 12.63 -2.62
C MET A 505 24.99 14.03 -2.19
N VAL A 506 24.16 14.05 -1.14
CA VAL A 506 23.62 15.28 -0.52
C VAL A 506 24.71 16.29 -0.14
N LYS A 507 25.89 15.83 0.29
CA LYS A 507 27.04 16.69 0.64
C LYS A 507 27.73 17.38 -0.55
N PHE A 508 27.33 17.05 -1.79
CA PHE A 508 27.73 17.73 -3.02
C PHE A 508 26.50 18.26 -3.78
N GLY A 509 25.41 18.59 -3.06
CA GLY A 509 24.15 19.10 -3.61
C GLY A 509 23.22 18.04 -4.24
N GLY A 510 23.61 16.76 -4.23
CA GLY A 510 22.90 15.69 -4.93
C GLY A 510 21.61 15.19 -4.24
N PRO A 511 20.64 14.63 -4.99
CA PRO A 511 19.33 14.23 -4.45
C PRO A 511 19.31 12.95 -3.58
N GLY A 512 20.45 12.29 -3.37
CA GLY A 512 20.63 11.15 -2.45
C GLY A 512 19.94 9.83 -2.88
N ARG A 513 19.69 9.64 -4.18
CA ARG A 513 18.80 8.59 -4.71
C ARG A 513 19.53 7.32 -5.12
N ALA A 514 20.72 7.43 -5.72
CA ALA A 514 21.50 6.28 -6.17
C ALA A 514 22.17 5.53 -5.01
N LYS A 515 22.54 6.24 -3.93
CA LYS A 515 23.16 5.68 -2.71
C LYS A 515 24.37 4.79 -2.97
N GLN A 516 25.13 5.08 -4.03
CA GLN A 516 26.40 4.44 -4.31
C GLN A 516 27.54 5.31 -3.79
N THR A 517 28.62 4.65 -3.39
CA THR A 517 29.89 5.32 -3.07
C THR A 517 30.59 5.81 -4.33
N CYS A 518 31.34 6.90 -4.23
CA CYS A 518 32.20 7.46 -5.28
C CYS A 518 32.90 6.39 -6.14
N ASN A 519 32.94 6.58 -7.46
CA ASN A 519 33.62 5.67 -8.40
C ASN A 519 35.12 5.52 -8.09
N MET A 520 35.80 6.63 -7.78
CA MET A 520 37.22 6.62 -7.39
C MET A 520 37.47 6.00 -6.01
N ARG A 521 36.39 5.60 -5.31
CA ARG A 521 36.44 4.87 -4.04
C ARG A 521 35.88 3.46 -4.10
N GLN A 522 35.70 2.86 -5.27
CA GLN A 522 35.37 1.43 -5.35
C GLN A 522 36.56 0.60 -4.85
N CYS A 523 36.32 -0.36 -3.96
CA CYS A 523 37.39 -1.10 -3.30
C CYS A 523 38.06 -2.09 -4.26
N LEU A 524 39.39 -2.02 -4.38
CA LEU A 524 40.20 -2.87 -5.26
C LEU A 524 40.36 -4.30 -4.74
N GLN A 525 40.12 -4.53 -3.44
CA GLN A 525 40.23 -5.82 -2.75
C GLN A 525 38.99 -6.04 -1.87
N PRO A 526 37.81 -6.35 -2.46
CA PRO A 526 36.56 -6.49 -1.72
C PRO A 526 36.48 -7.84 -0.99
N MET A 527 36.55 -7.80 0.35
CA MET A 527 36.64 -8.99 1.21
C MET A 527 35.25 -9.57 1.53
N LEU A 528 35.18 -10.84 1.95
CA LEU A 528 33.94 -11.39 2.51
C LEU A 528 33.53 -10.62 3.80
N PRO A 529 32.23 -10.54 4.13
CA PRO A 529 31.80 -9.99 5.41
C PRO A 529 32.26 -10.88 6.58
N VAL A 530 32.51 -10.29 7.74
CA VAL A 530 32.85 -11.05 8.97
C VAL A 530 31.73 -12.00 9.42
N THR A 531 30.49 -11.75 8.98
CA THR A 531 29.33 -12.65 9.17
C THR A 531 29.17 -13.68 8.03
N ALA A 532 30.23 -13.93 7.25
CA ALA A 532 30.31 -15.07 6.35
C ALA A 532 30.51 -16.36 7.16
N ALA A 533 29.84 -17.43 6.72
CA ALA A 533 29.88 -18.73 7.34
C ALA A 533 29.97 -19.79 6.25
N CYS A 534 30.63 -20.91 6.55
CA CYS A 534 30.75 -22.05 5.65
C CYS A 534 29.41 -22.75 5.45
N ALA A 535 29.00 -22.93 4.20
CA ALA A 535 27.79 -23.65 3.81
C ALA A 535 27.79 -25.16 4.17
N ARG A 536 28.88 -25.68 4.75
CA ARG A 536 29.06 -27.11 5.08
C ARG A 536 29.16 -27.38 6.59
N CYS A 537 29.87 -26.54 7.36
CA CYS A 537 30.02 -26.71 8.82
C CYS A 537 29.40 -25.59 9.65
N GLY A 538 28.89 -24.51 9.03
CA GLY A 538 28.29 -23.37 9.73
C GLY A 538 29.28 -22.42 10.42
N LEU A 539 30.57 -22.78 10.52
CA LEU A 539 31.62 -21.98 11.16
C LEU A 539 32.12 -20.83 10.27
N ASP A 540 32.72 -19.83 10.89
CA ASP A 540 33.20 -18.59 10.27
C ASP A 540 34.63 -18.68 9.68
N GLY A 541 35.23 -17.53 9.36
CA GLY A 541 36.60 -17.41 8.83
C GLY A 541 37.72 -18.00 9.70
N TRP A 542 37.46 -18.20 10.99
CA TRP A 542 38.45 -18.57 12.01
C TRP A 542 38.03 -19.85 12.77
N MET A 543 37.15 -20.65 12.15
CA MET A 543 36.60 -21.90 12.68
C MET A 543 35.76 -21.72 13.98
N GLN A 544 35.20 -20.55 14.20
CA GLN A 544 34.32 -20.23 15.33
C GLN A 544 32.85 -20.18 14.90
N THR A 545 31.92 -20.26 15.85
CA THR A 545 30.49 -20.00 15.58
C THR A 545 30.29 -18.53 15.22
N PRO A 546 29.68 -18.20 14.06
CA PRO A 546 29.62 -16.81 13.56
C PRO A 546 28.90 -15.85 14.52
N VAL A 547 29.66 -14.97 15.16
CA VAL A 547 29.15 -14.04 16.19
C VAL A 547 28.33 -12.91 15.53
N ALA A 548 27.14 -12.64 16.07
CA ALA A 548 26.34 -11.48 15.65
C ALA A 548 27.04 -10.17 16.10
N PRO A 549 27.17 -9.15 15.24
CA PRO A 549 28.02 -7.98 15.51
C PRO A 549 27.42 -7.03 16.56
N LEU A 550 27.67 -7.33 17.84
CA LEU A 550 27.23 -6.54 19.01
C LEU A 550 28.37 -6.29 20.03
N GLN A 551 29.57 -5.96 19.56
CA GLN A 551 30.62 -5.37 20.39
C GLN A 551 31.39 -4.28 19.63
N LYS A 552 31.56 -3.11 20.27
CA LYS A 552 32.58 -2.12 19.88
C LYS A 552 33.85 -2.42 20.69
N GLY A 553 34.71 -3.29 20.17
CA GLY A 553 36.00 -3.62 20.79
C GLY A 553 37.06 -3.94 19.73
N PRO A 554 38.35 -3.65 19.96
CA PRO A 554 39.41 -3.85 18.98
C PRO A 554 39.97 -5.28 18.98
N GLN A 555 39.13 -6.32 19.10
CA GLN A 555 39.56 -7.68 18.77
C GLN A 555 39.41 -7.92 17.26
N ARG A 556 40.41 -7.43 16.51
CA ARG A 556 40.72 -8.00 15.21
C ARG A 556 41.68 -9.15 15.45
N CYS A 557 41.30 -10.36 15.05
CA CYS A 557 42.31 -11.35 14.70
C CYS A 557 42.93 -10.88 13.38
N ASP A 558 44.20 -10.50 13.35
CA ASP A 558 44.87 -10.04 12.11
C ASP A 558 45.20 -11.19 11.14
N THR A 559 44.87 -12.44 11.52
CA THR A 559 44.87 -13.61 10.64
C THR A 559 43.77 -13.52 9.57
N ALA A 560 44.10 -13.89 8.33
CA ALA A 560 43.15 -13.87 7.23
C ALA A 560 42.04 -14.92 7.39
N SER A 561 40.81 -14.57 6.98
CA SER A 561 39.68 -15.50 6.96
C SER A 561 39.93 -16.65 5.96
N SER A 562 39.74 -17.88 6.43
CA SER A 562 39.92 -19.13 5.67
C SER A 562 38.71 -19.53 4.80
N LEU A 563 37.67 -18.71 4.73
CA LEU A 563 36.50 -18.93 3.88
C LEU A 563 36.75 -18.47 2.43
N MET A 564 36.30 -19.25 1.45
CA MET A 564 36.42 -18.96 0.02
C MET A 564 35.04 -19.00 -0.65
N GLU A 565 34.68 -17.95 -1.39
CA GLU A 565 33.44 -17.88 -2.19
C GLU A 565 33.69 -18.39 -3.61
N CYS A 566 32.89 -19.36 -4.06
CA CYS A 566 33.07 -19.92 -5.39
C CYS A 566 32.62 -18.94 -6.50
N SER A 567 33.48 -18.68 -7.48
CA SER A 567 33.20 -17.85 -8.66
C SER A 567 32.08 -18.39 -9.55
N VAL A 568 31.87 -19.72 -9.53
CA VAL A 568 30.91 -20.46 -10.36
C VAL A 568 29.56 -20.64 -9.64
N CYS A 569 29.56 -21.23 -8.43
CA CYS A 569 28.32 -21.56 -7.69
C CYS A 569 27.95 -20.60 -6.55
N TYR A 570 28.82 -19.65 -6.19
CA TYR A 570 28.60 -18.64 -5.13
C TYR A 570 28.40 -19.20 -3.71
N GLU A 571 28.66 -20.49 -3.48
CA GLU A 571 28.80 -21.02 -2.13
C GLU A 571 30.06 -20.46 -1.45
N ILE A 572 29.94 -20.13 -0.17
CA ILE A 572 31.07 -19.79 0.70
C ILE A 572 31.39 -21.02 1.55
N ALA A 573 32.63 -21.51 1.49
CA ALA A 573 33.08 -22.65 2.30
C ALA A 573 34.57 -22.59 2.62
N HIS A 574 35.01 -23.31 3.64
CA HIS A 574 36.44 -23.57 3.86
C HIS A 574 36.96 -24.56 2.81
N PRO A 575 38.18 -24.39 2.26
CA PRO A 575 38.75 -25.37 1.33
C PRO A 575 38.77 -26.81 1.86
N PRO A 576 39.18 -27.10 3.12
CA PRO A 576 39.13 -28.46 3.68
C PRO A 576 37.71 -29.05 3.75
N CYS A 577 36.67 -28.22 3.92
CA CYS A 577 35.28 -28.70 3.97
C CYS A 577 34.75 -29.14 2.61
N ILE A 578 35.32 -28.65 1.50
CA ILE A 578 34.99 -29.12 0.14
C ILE A 578 35.97 -30.21 -0.31
N GLN A 579 37.25 -30.13 0.06
CA GLN A 579 38.25 -31.16 -0.28
C GLN A 579 37.86 -32.53 0.30
N ARG A 580 37.32 -32.58 1.53
CA ARG A 580 36.77 -33.81 2.14
C ARG A 580 35.62 -34.45 1.35
N LEU A 581 34.95 -33.70 0.47
CA LEU A 581 33.85 -34.19 -0.38
C LEU A 581 34.31 -34.58 -1.80
N CYS A 582 35.50 -34.13 -2.21
CA CYS A 582 36.08 -34.29 -3.55
C CYS A 582 37.61 -34.38 -3.46
N PRO A 583 38.18 -35.42 -2.81
CA PRO A 583 39.62 -35.47 -2.51
C PRO A 583 40.50 -35.48 -3.78
N ASP A 584 40.00 -36.12 -4.84
CA ASP A 584 40.68 -36.34 -6.13
C ASP A 584 40.76 -35.09 -7.04
N PHE A 585 40.13 -33.98 -6.63
CA PHE A 585 40.03 -32.75 -7.43
C PHE A 585 40.54 -31.55 -6.64
N THR A 586 41.36 -30.71 -7.24
CA THR A 586 41.79 -29.43 -6.66
C THR A 586 40.87 -28.29 -7.10
N GLY A 587 40.93 -27.17 -6.39
CA GLY A 587 40.20 -25.95 -6.72
C GLY A 587 41.17 -24.81 -7.03
N TYR A 588 40.88 -24.02 -8.05
CA TYR A 588 41.76 -22.94 -8.52
C TYR A 588 41.46 -21.63 -7.79
N ILE A 589 42.43 -21.09 -7.05
CA ILE A 589 42.28 -19.80 -6.35
C ILE A 589 42.37 -18.65 -7.37
N ASN A 590 41.51 -17.64 -7.22
CA ASN A 590 41.48 -16.49 -8.12
C ASN A 590 42.36 -15.34 -7.60
N GLU A 591 43.53 -15.15 -8.21
CA GLU A 591 44.53 -14.16 -7.76
C GLU A 591 44.06 -12.69 -7.85
N ASP A 592 43.13 -12.39 -8.76
CA ASP A 592 42.55 -11.05 -8.90
C ASP A 592 41.69 -10.64 -7.68
N MET A 593 41.15 -11.61 -6.92
CA MET A 593 40.13 -11.37 -5.90
C MET A 593 40.34 -12.15 -4.59
N PRO A 594 40.58 -11.46 -3.45
CA PRO A 594 40.70 -12.10 -2.14
C PRO A 594 39.48 -12.97 -1.80
N ASN A 595 39.70 -14.12 -1.15
CA ASN A 595 38.64 -15.05 -0.76
C ASN A 595 37.73 -15.50 -1.93
N SER A 596 38.30 -15.76 -3.10
CA SER A 596 37.61 -16.19 -4.32
C SER A 596 38.33 -17.38 -4.97
N TRP A 597 37.58 -18.36 -5.47
CA TRP A 597 38.12 -19.57 -6.10
C TRP A 597 37.10 -20.26 -7.01
N GLU A 598 37.56 -21.18 -7.84
CA GLU A 598 36.75 -22.26 -8.41
C GLU A 598 36.86 -23.46 -7.47
N CYS A 599 35.75 -23.88 -6.85
CA CYS A 599 35.83 -24.94 -5.84
C CYS A 599 35.96 -26.33 -6.50
N PRO A 600 36.62 -27.31 -5.84
CA PRO A 600 36.80 -28.66 -6.37
C PRO A 600 35.53 -29.31 -6.91
N MET A 601 34.39 -29.04 -6.26
CA MET A 601 33.08 -29.57 -6.66
C MET A 601 32.56 -28.97 -7.97
N CYS A 602 32.89 -27.72 -8.30
CA CYS A 602 32.56 -27.14 -9.61
C CYS A 602 33.48 -27.67 -10.70
N CYS A 603 34.78 -27.82 -10.42
CA CYS A 603 35.75 -28.40 -11.33
C CYS A 603 35.41 -29.88 -11.64
N LYS A 604 35.11 -30.69 -10.63
CA LYS A 604 34.65 -32.09 -10.76
C LYS A 604 33.37 -32.26 -11.59
N LEU A 605 32.52 -31.22 -11.62
CA LEU A 605 31.27 -31.21 -12.38
C LEU A 605 31.39 -30.52 -13.75
N GLY A 606 32.60 -30.13 -14.19
CA GLY A 606 32.83 -29.40 -15.45
C GLY A 606 32.19 -28.01 -15.51
N LYS A 607 31.71 -27.46 -14.38
CA LYS A 607 30.91 -26.22 -14.38
C LYS A 607 31.71 -24.94 -14.52
N ASN A 608 33.04 -25.02 -14.49
CA ASN A 608 33.92 -23.88 -14.74
C ASN A 608 34.20 -23.63 -16.23
N THR A 609 34.18 -24.66 -17.09
CA THR A 609 34.42 -24.48 -18.54
C THR A 609 33.26 -23.77 -19.25
N ASP A 610 32.01 -24.00 -18.82
CA ASP A 610 30.82 -23.35 -19.37
C ASP A 610 30.63 -21.89 -18.86
N TYR A 611 31.45 -21.45 -17.90
CA TYR A 611 31.24 -20.18 -17.20
C TYR A 611 31.97 -19.01 -17.86
N ARG A 612 31.20 -18.08 -18.46
CA ARG A 612 31.75 -16.76 -18.86
C ARG A 612 32.04 -15.90 -17.62
N PRO A 613 33.30 -15.47 -17.38
CA PRO A 613 33.64 -14.70 -16.18
C PRO A 613 32.88 -13.37 -16.06
N ARG A 614 32.41 -13.04 -14.85
CA ARG A 614 31.90 -11.70 -14.55
C ARG A 614 33.05 -10.70 -14.42
N HIS A 615 33.38 -10.00 -15.51
CA HIS A 615 34.36 -8.90 -15.52
C HIS A 615 34.13 -7.90 -14.37
N PHE A 616 35.03 -7.89 -13.39
CA PHE A 616 35.09 -6.83 -12.38
C PHE A 616 35.74 -5.59 -12.98
N ARG A 617 34.92 -4.58 -13.31
CA ARG A 617 35.30 -3.27 -13.88
C ARG A 617 36.25 -2.40 -13.01
N ALA A 618 36.88 -2.96 -11.98
CA ALA A 618 37.68 -2.24 -10.99
C ALA A 618 39.17 -2.06 -11.38
N ARG A 619 39.80 -3.03 -12.09
CA ARG A 619 41.25 -3.02 -12.35
C ARG A 619 41.70 -2.28 -13.62
N GLN A 620 40.97 -2.33 -14.74
CA GLN A 620 41.41 -1.70 -16.01
C GLN A 620 41.59 -0.17 -15.93
N LYS A 621 40.94 0.54 -15.00
CA LYS A 621 41.05 2.00 -14.90
C LYS A 621 42.36 2.53 -14.30
N SER A 622 43.28 1.68 -13.83
CA SER A 622 44.60 2.13 -13.38
C SER A 622 45.70 2.12 -14.45
N SER A 623 45.56 1.34 -15.53
CA SER A 623 46.48 1.36 -16.68
C SER A 623 46.17 2.52 -17.63
N ASP A 624 44.89 2.74 -17.90
CA ASP A 624 44.43 3.65 -18.96
C ASP A 624 44.57 5.14 -18.59
N ILE A 625 44.99 5.43 -17.35
CA ILE A 625 45.19 6.79 -16.83
C ILE A 625 46.43 7.50 -17.43
N ARG A 626 47.24 6.82 -18.25
CA ARG A 626 48.26 7.47 -19.12
C ARG A 626 47.71 7.99 -20.47
N ARG A 627 46.38 8.08 -20.66
CA ARG A 627 45.75 8.81 -21.79
C ARG A 627 44.51 9.60 -21.38
N ILE A 628 44.73 10.79 -20.80
CA ILE A 628 43.72 11.85 -20.65
C ILE A 628 44.41 13.20 -20.94
N SER A 629 43.66 14.15 -21.51
CA SER A 629 44.12 15.44 -22.08
C SER A 629 44.79 15.26 -23.47
N ILE A 630 44.62 16.13 -24.47
CA ILE A 630 43.73 17.30 -24.70
C ILE A 630 43.53 17.29 -26.25
N SER A 631 42.35 17.33 -26.90
CA SER A 631 41.11 18.13 -26.80
C SER A 631 41.22 19.57 -27.35
N SER A 632 40.79 19.77 -28.58
CA SER A 632 40.59 21.11 -29.18
C SER A 632 39.35 21.10 -30.08
N ASP A 633 38.56 22.17 -30.00
CA ASP A 633 37.37 22.40 -30.81
C ASP A 633 37.70 23.12 -32.13
N ALA A 634 36.83 22.87 -33.13
CA ALA A 634 36.64 23.64 -34.36
C ALA A 634 37.75 23.68 -35.43
N SER A 635 37.28 23.83 -36.67
CA SER A 635 38.03 24.07 -37.92
C SER A 635 38.89 22.89 -38.45
N SER A 636 39.04 22.71 -39.76
CA SER A 636 38.46 23.45 -40.92
C SER A 636 38.01 22.47 -42.01
N ALA A 637 37.14 22.96 -42.91
CA ALA A 637 36.98 22.34 -44.22
C ALA A 637 38.11 22.83 -45.14
N PHE A 638 38.78 21.93 -45.84
CA PHE A 638 39.21 22.12 -47.24
C PHE A 638 39.54 20.77 -47.88
N GLU A 639 39.46 20.71 -49.21
CA GLU A 639 39.72 19.50 -49.99
C GLU A 639 41.15 19.45 -50.56
N ASN A 640 41.60 18.22 -50.83
CA ASN A 640 42.36 17.81 -52.02
C ASN A 640 43.78 18.32 -52.32
N LYS A 641 44.51 17.45 -53.06
CA LYS A 641 45.80 17.66 -53.76
C LYS A 641 47.03 17.79 -52.81
N ILE A 642 48.25 17.48 -53.26
CA ILE A 642 48.78 17.34 -54.64
C ILE A 642 49.45 15.94 -54.83
N GLN A 643 49.58 15.51 -56.10
CA GLN A 643 50.39 14.38 -56.60
C GLN A 643 51.89 14.79 -56.70
N PRO A 644 52.79 14.11 -57.45
CA PRO A 644 52.91 12.69 -57.87
C PRO A 644 54.07 12.05 -57.06
N GLU A 645 54.94 11.09 -57.44
CA GLU A 645 55.22 10.23 -58.62
C GLU A 645 55.29 8.75 -58.12
N HIS A 646 55.19 7.67 -58.90
CA HIS A 646 55.69 7.25 -60.24
C HIS A 646 57.13 6.70 -60.28
N SER A 647 57.30 5.62 -61.07
CA SER A 647 58.49 4.73 -61.23
C SER A 647 58.87 3.86 -60.00
N ASP A 648 59.29 2.57 -60.07
CA ASP A 648 59.09 1.38 -60.95
C ASP A 648 60.40 0.51 -60.96
N SER A 649 60.34 -0.73 -61.45
CA SER A 649 61.42 -1.71 -61.73
C SER A 649 61.94 -2.63 -60.59
N GLY A 650 62.37 -3.86 -60.97
CA GLY A 650 62.85 -4.96 -60.10
C GLY A 650 61.72 -5.96 -59.73
N SER A 651 61.57 -7.17 -60.28
CA SER A 651 62.52 -8.28 -60.59
C SER A 651 63.30 -8.78 -59.35
N GLU A 652 63.36 -10.08 -59.01
CA GLU A 652 62.78 -11.30 -59.63
C GLU A 652 62.88 -12.50 -58.64
N ASN A 653 62.14 -13.61 -58.89
CA ASN A 653 62.39 -15.06 -58.61
C ASN A 653 63.05 -15.51 -57.25
N ASP A 654 62.81 -16.67 -56.62
CA ASP A 654 62.10 -17.94 -56.92
C ASP A 654 62.05 -18.82 -55.63
N GLN A 655 61.62 -20.11 -55.51
CA GLN A 655 60.93 -21.10 -56.37
C GLN A 655 60.19 -22.13 -55.47
N LYS A 656 58.95 -22.55 -55.83
CA LYS A 656 58.32 -23.89 -55.57
C LYS A 656 58.00 -24.39 -54.12
N ASP A 657 57.08 -25.35 -53.91
CA ASP A 657 56.26 -26.14 -54.87
C ASP A 657 54.85 -26.58 -54.35
N SER A 658 54.02 -27.00 -55.31
CA SER A 658 52.94 -28.03 -55.27
C SER A 658 51.54 -27.76 -54.68
N LYS A 659 50.55 -27.67 -55.61
CA LYS A 659 49.25 -28.42 -55.65
C LYS A 659 48.21 -28.20 -54.52
N ASP A 660 46.89 -28.37 -54.67
CA ASP A 660 45.88 -28.52 -55.76
C ASP A 660 44.48 -28.33 -55.06
N LEU A 661 43.31 -28.05 -55.66
CA LEU A 661 42.83 -27.88 -57.05
C LEU A 661 41.52 -27.02 -57.04
N LEU A 662 40.79 -26.93 -58.16
CA LEU A 662 39.39 -26.43 -58.25
C LEU A 662 38.43 -27.56 -58.68
N PRO A 663 37.11 -27.43 -58.45
CA PRO A 663 36.21 -26.92 -59.53
C PRO A 663 35.17 -25.84 -59.06
N ILE A 664 34.61 -24.89 -59.84
CA ILE A 664 34.15 -24.83 -61.26
C ILE A 664 32.79 -25.54 -61.47
N LYS A 665 31.72 -25.03 -62.12
CA LYS A 665 31.25 -23.73 -62.73
C LYS A 665 29.68 -23.76 -62.68
N LYS A 666 28.79 -22.91 -63.25
CA LYS A 666 28.62 -22.23 -64.58
C LYS A 666 27.45 -21.20 -64.43
N ARG A 667 27.49 -19.99 -65.03
CA ARG A 667 26.74 -19.52 -66.26
C ARG A 667 25.19 -19.59 -66.21
N ARG A 668 24.37 -18.73 -66.87
CA ARG A 668 24.49 -17.50 -67.71
C ARG A 668 23.09 -16.82 -67.76
N SER A 669 22.92 -15.49 -67.65
CA SER A 669 22.79 -14.43 -68.69
C SER A 669 21.56 -14.44 -69.64
N SER A 670 21.00 -13.24 -69.85
CA SER A 670 20.24 -12.71 -71.02
C SER A 670 18.69 -12.73 -71.08
N GLU A 671 18.16 -11.50 -71.23
CA GLU A 671 17.15 -10.99 -72.19
C GLU A 671 15.60 -11.17 -72.06
N ASN A 672 14.97 -9.99 -72.21
CA ASN A 672 13.59 -9.57 -72.56
C ASN A 672 12.51 -10.59 -72.97
N SER A 673 11.30 -10.42 -72.42
CA SER A 673 10.08 -10.12 -73.22
C SER A 673 8.90 -9.60 -72.36
N GLU A 674 7.85 -9.17 -73.07
CA GLU A 674 6.79 -8.21 -72.77
C GLU A 674 5.68 -8.59 -71.75
N VAL A 675 5.21 -7.55 -71.03
CA VAL A 675 3.79 -7.09 -70.89
C VAL A 675 2.69 -7.97 -70.22
N GLU A 676 1.88 -7.27 -69.41
CA GLU A 676 0.52 -7.55 -68.85
C GLU A 676 0.23 -8.66 -67.80
N THR A 677 0.10 -8.19 -66.55
CA THR A 677 -0.98 -8.47 -65.58
C THR A 677 -1.58 -9.89 -65.46
N LYS A 678 -1.15 -10.63 -64.41
CA LYS A 678 -2.02 -11.03 -63.27
C LYS A 678 -1.23 -11.62 -62.09
N VAL A 679 -1.73 -11.35 -60.87
CA VAL A 679 -1.56 -12.07 -59.58
C VAL A 679 -0.14 -12.56 -59.19
N ALA A 680 0.47 -11.93 -58.18
CA ALA A 680 1.71 -12.39 -57.54
C ALA A 680 1.45 -13.32 -56.31
N PRO A 681 2.11 -14.49 -56.21
CA PRO A 681 2.07 -15.36 -55.01
C PRO A 681 2.86 -14.81 -53.79
N PRO A 682 2.77 -15.45 -52.59
CA PRO A 682 3.30 -14.89 -51.34
C PRO A 682 4.82 -15.10 -51.14
N PRO A 683 5.50 -14.18 -50.41
CA PRO A 683 6.94 -14.25 -50.19
C PRO A 683 7.39 -15.28 -49.12
N SER A 684 8.34 -16.13 -49.53
CA SER A 684 9.40 -16.85 -48.78
C SER A 684 9.26 -17.15 -47.26
N SER A 685 9.50 -18.41 -46.92
CA SER A 685 9.11 -19.04 -45.64
C SER A 685 10.06 -18.88 -44.43
N ASP A 686 11.26 -18.32 -44.59
CA ASP A 686 12.28 -18.36 -43.52
C ASP A 686 12.03 -17.40 -42.33
N ASN A 687 11.35 -16.27 -42.56
CA ASN A 687 10.88 -15.42 -41.45
C ASN A 687 9.74 -16.09 -40.67
N ASN A 688 8.92 -16.90 -41.34
CA ASN A 688 7.89 -17.71 -40.69
C ASN A 688 8.50 -18.84 -39.87
N ARG A 689 9.56 -19.54 -40.33
CA ARG A 689 10.25 -20.54 -39.50
C ARG A 689 10.77 -19.96 -38.17
N LYS A 690 11.46 -18.81 -38.19
CA LYS A 690 11.98 -18.16 -36.97
C LYS A 690 10.88 -17.62 -36.05
N THR A 691 9.70 -17.30 -36.59
CA THR A 691 8.55 -16.81 -35.82
C THR A 691 7.71 -17.95 -35.25
N ALA A 692 7.46 -19.00 -36.04
CA ALA A 692 6.81 -20.23 -35.61
C ALA A 692 7.60 -20.90 -34.48
N PHE A 693 8.93 -21.02 -34.58
CA PHE A 693 9.77 -21.59 -33.52
C PHE A 693 9.66 -20.80 -32.19
N ARG A 694 9.49 -19.46 -32.27
CA ARG A 694 9.23 -18.62 -31.09
C ARG A 694 7.82 -18.77 -30.53
N MET A 695 6.80 -18.94 -31.37
CA MET A 695 5.43 -19.24 -30.92
C MET A 695 5.33 -20.63 -30.30
N GLN A 696 5.95 -21.65 -30.92
CA GLN A 696 5.98 -23.02 -30.44
C GLN A 696 6.71 -23.14 -29.09
N LEU A 697 7.85 -22.44 -28.94
CA LEU A 697 8.55 -22.32 -27.66
C LEU A 697 7.70 -21.58 -26.61
N ALA A 698 6.99 -20.51 -26.99
CA ALA A 698 6.08 -19.79 -26.09
C ALA A 698 4.86 -20.63 -25.69
N GLN A 699 4.34 -21.48 -26.58
CA GLN A 699 3.29 -22.44 -26.30
C GLN A 699 3.79 -23.56 -25.37
N GLN A 700 4.97 -24.14 -25.61
CA GLN A 700 5.57 -25.13 -24.70
C GLN A 700 5.85 -24.55 -23.30
N ILE A 701 6.30 -23.29 -23.21
CA ILE A 701 6.44 -22.57 -21.94
C ILE A 701 5.08 -22.33 -21.26
N SER A 702 4.00 -22.17 -22.04
CA SER A 702 2.65 -21.93 -21.53
C SER A 702 1.90 -23.22 -21.16
N SER A 703 2.14 -24.35 -21.85
CA SER A 703 1.56 -25.66 -21.51
C SER A 703 2.23 -26.28 -20.29
N ASN A 704 3.53 -26.02 -20.11
CA ASN A 704 4.33 -26.63 -19.04
C ASN A 704 4.45 -25.73 -17.80
N THR A 705 3.67 -24.64 -17.71
CA THR A 705 3.60 -23.79 -16.50
C THR A 705 2.25 -23.89 -15.80
N THR A 706 2.25 -24.44 -14.59
CA THR A 706 1.11 -24.34 -13.65
C THR A 706 1.04 -22.97 -12.94
N LYS A 707 1.85 -21.99 -13.36
CA LYS A 707 1.94 -20.67 -12.71
C LYS A 707 1.56 -19.55 -13.66
N VAL A 708 0.51 -18.80 -13.28
CA VAL A 708 0.06 -17.58 -13.95
C VAL A 708 1.16 -16.52 -13.90
N LEU A 709 1.71 -16.19 -15.06
CA LEU A 709 2.83 -15.25 -15.21
C LEU A 709 2.39 -13.79 -14.99
N LYS A 710 2.43 -13.31 -13.73
CA LYS A 710 2.21 -11.88 -13.41
C LYS A 710 3.35 -11.02 -13.99
N LYS A 711 3.05 -10.26 -15.05
CA LYS A 711 3.93 -9.25 -15.68
C LYS A 711 4.39 -8.23 -14.61
N PRO A 712 5.69 -7.92 -14.47
CA PRO A 712 6.19 -7.12 -13.34
C PRO A 712 5.64 -5.69 -13.33
N MET A 713 5.26 -5.20 -12.14
CA MET A 713 4.77 -3.83 -11.94
C MET A 713 5.92 -2.81 -12.02
N VAL A 714 6.27 -2.43 -13.25
CA VAL A 714 7.16 -1.29 -13.50
C VAL A 714 6.41 0.00 -13.12
N VAL A 715 6.96 0.78 -12.19
CA VAL A 715 6.47 2.13 -11.88
C VAL A 715 6.65 3.01 -13.12
N VAL A 716 5.55 3.26 -13.84
CA VAL A 716 5.57 4.13 -15.02
C VAL A 716 5.55 5.57 -14.57
N ARG A 717 6.75 6.15 -14.59
CA ARG A 717 6.98 7.58 -14.45
C ARG A 717 6.58 8.29 -15.76
N PRO A 718 6.19 9.57 -15.71
CA PRO A 718 6.21 10.45 -16.88
C PRO A 718 7.55 10.38 -17.61
N ALA A 719 7.59 10.75 -18.90
CA ALA A 719 8.86 11.02 -19.55
C ALA A 719 9.63 12.07 -18.72
N PRO A 720 10.95 11.90 -18.50
CA PRO A 720 11.72 12.97 -17.91
C PRO A 720 11.62 14.21 -18.80
N LEU A 721 11.21 15.34 -18.23
CA LEU A 721 11.55 16.63 -18.80
C LEU A 721 13.08 16.73 -18.74
N MET A 722 13.74 16.30 -19.82
CA MET A 722 15.17 16.46 -19.95
C MET A 722 15.45 17.94 -20.02
N VAL A 723 16.08 18.45 -18.96
CA VAL A 723 16.65 19.80 -18.93
C VAL A 723 17.43 20.00 -20.22
N ILE A 724 17.16 21.11 -20.91
CA ILE A 724 17.92 21.48 -22.10
C ILE A 724 19.29 21.95 -21.60
N ASN A 725 20.22 21.01 -21.42
CA ASN A 725 21.64 21.35 -21.43
C ASN A 725 21.91 22.14 -22.73
N PRO A 726 22.74 23.19 -22.70
CA PRO A 726 23.27 23.78 -23.93
C PRO A 726 24.01 22.68 -24.70
N LEU A 727 23.39 22.17 -25.77
CA LEU A 727 23.90 21.02 -26.51
C LEU A 727 24.95 21.47 -27.52
N ILE A 728 26.15 20.89 -27.38
CA ILE A 728 27.23 20.95 -28.37
C ILE A 728 26.65 20.52 -29.74
N PRO A 729 26.93 21.25 -30.83
CA PRO A 729 26.43 20.89 -32.16
C PRO A 729 26.89 19.49 -32.57
N THR A 730 25.94 18.58 -32.81
CA THR A 730 26.25 17.28 -33.42
C THR A 730 26.27 17.45 -34.93
N ASN A 731 27.43 17.27 -35.58
CA ASN A 731 27.61 17.34 -37.04
C ASN A 731 26.76 16.34 -37.86
N ASN A 732 25.93 15.52 -37.21
CA ASN A 732 24.92 14.68 -37.84
C ASN A 732 23.51 15.23 -37.54
N LEU A 733 22.93 15.96 -38.51
CA LEU A 733 21.60 16.55 -38.42
C LEU A 733 20.48 15.51 -38.18
N ALA A 734 20.68 14.24 -38.57
CA ALA A 734 19.72 13.17 -38.32
C ALA A 734 19.66 12.73 -36.85
N LEU A 735 20.49 13.31 -35.98
CA LEU A 735 20.54 13.07 -34.53
C LEU A 735 20.34 14.33 -33.67
N ASP A 736 20.34 15.56 -34.21
CA ASP A 736 20.00 16.76 -33.42
C ASP A 736 18.49 16.75 -33.10
N LYS A 737 18.16 16.79 -31.80
CA LYS A 737 16.78 16.81 -31.30
C LYS A 737 15.94 17.96 -31.88
N ARG A 738 16.51 19.14 -32.10
CA ARG A 738 15.79 20.32 -32.63
C ARG A 738 15.38 20.09 -34.09
N VAL A 739 16.28 19.53 -34.90
CA VAL A 739 16.00 19.18 -36.30
C VAL A 739 14.98 18.06 -36.36
N ILE A 740 15.22 16.95 -35.65
CA ILE A 740 14.34 15.78 -35.70
C ILE A 740 12.95 16.09 -35.13
N LEU A 741 12.80 16.85 -34.04
CA LEU A 741 11.45 17.28 -33.59
C LEU A 741 10.79 18.26 -34.57
N SER A 742 11.56 19.11 -35.25
CA SER A 742 11.03 20.01 -36.28
C SER A 742 10.54 19.29 -37.53
N ILE A 743 11.01 18.06 -37.78
CA ILE A 743 10.50 17.15 -38.81
C ILE A 743 9.32 16.34 -38.24
N PHE A 744 9.50 15.70 -37.08
CA PHE A 744 8.53 14.80 -36.46
C PHE A 744 7.20 15.50 -36.13
N LYS A 745 7.16 16.82 -35.91
CA LYS A 745 5.92 17.58 -35.71
C LYS A 745 4.95 17.54 -36.91
N TYR A 746 5.42 17.16 -38.11
CA TYR A 746 4.62 16.99 -39.32
C TYR A 746 4.21 15.53 -39.57
N LEU A 747 4.70 14.57 -38.79
CA LEU A 747 4.41 13.14 -38.96
C LEU A 747 3.15 12.73 -38.20
N LEU A 748 2.35 11.84 -38.79
CA LEU A 748 1.17 11.29 -38.13
C LEU A 748 1.58 10.35 -36.97
N PRO A 749 0.70 10.13 -35.97
CA PRO A 749 0.96 9.21 -34.86
C PRO A 749 1.36 7.78 -35.28
N LYS A 750 0.93 7.32 -36.46
CA LYS A 750 1.34 6.04 -37.06
C LYS A 750 2.82 6.06 -37.48
N ASP A 751 3.26 7.14 -38.10
CA ASP A 751 4.60 7.25 -38.66
C ASP A 751 5.63 7.59 -37.58
N LEU A 752 5.24 8.31 -36.52
CA LEU A 752 6.04 8.43 -35.30
C LEU A 752 6.33 7.06 -34.64
N LEU A 753 5.41 6.10 -34.72
CA LEU A 753 5.66 4.71 -34.28
C LEU A 753 6.62 3.97 -35.22
N ASN A 754 6.55 4.20 -36.54
CA ASN A 754 7.51 3.66 -37.50
C ASN A 754 8.92 4.23 -37.27
N CYS A 755 9.04 5.55 -37.08
CA CYS A 755 10.29 6.22 -36.70
C CYS A 755 10.88 5.68 -35.38
N ALA A 756 10.03 5.22 -34.45
CA ALA A 756 10.48 4.58 -33.21
C ALA A 756 11.20 3.23 -33.40
N LEU A 757 11.10 2.62 -34.59
CA LEU A 757 11.78 1.36 -34.92
C LEU A 757 13.18 1.58 -35.52
N VAL A 758 13.48 2.78 -36.02
CA VAL A 758 14.71 3.10 -36.77
C VAL A 758 15.96 3.04 -35.87
N CYS A 759 15.96 3.75 -34.74
CA CYS A 759 17.08 3.72 -33.79
C CYS A 759 16.65 4.14 -32.38
N LYS A 760 17.49 3.87 -31.36
CA LYS A 760 17.21 4.21 -29.95
C LYS A 760 16.99 5.71 -29.73
N THR A 761 17.67 6.56 -30.49
CA THR A 761 17.53 8.02 -30.43
C THR A 761 16.17 8.46 -30.96
N TRP A 762 15.78 8.00 -32.15
CA TRP A 762 14.48 8.29 -32.73
C TRP A 762 13.33 7.70 -31.89
N ALA A 763 13.50 6.51 -31.31
CA ALA A 763 12.57 5.91 -30.33
C ALA A 763 12.41 6.72 -29.04
N THR A 764 13.36 7.59 -28.72
CA THR A 764 13.29 8.52 -27.58
C THR A 764 12.63 9.84 -27.99
N TYR A 765 12.89 10.34 -29.21
CA TYR A 765 12.33 11.58 -29.72
C TYR A 765 10.86 11.42 -30.18
N SER A 766 10.46 10.28 -30.74
CA SER A 766 9.09 10.04 -31.19
C SER A 766 8.07 9.86 -30.05
N ILE A 767 8.51 9.88 -28.79
CA ILE A 767 7.65 9.93 -27.60
C ILE A 767 7.76 11.26 -26.83
N ASP A 768 8.44 12.27 -27.38
CA ASP A 768 8.56 13.59 -26.77
C ASP A 768 7.19 14.29 -26.67
N PRO A 769 6.81 14.86 -25.51
CA PRO A 769 5.49 15.46 -25.30
C PRO A 769 5.09 16.55 -26.31
N SER A 770 6.05 17.25 -26.92
CA SER A 770 5.78 18.27 -27.94
C SER A 770 5.02 17.74 -29.17
N LEU A 771 5.15 16.44 -29.46
CA LEU A 771 4.51 15.75 -30.58
C LEU A 771 3.12 15.19 -30.26
N TRP A 772 2.77 15.03 -28.98
CA TRP A 772 1.59 14.26 -28.54
C TRP A 772 0.54 15.13 -27.82
N LYS A 773 0.41 16.39 -28.25
CA LYS A 773 -0.51 17.37 -27.61
C LYS A 773 -1.95 16.90 -27.48
N ARG A 774 -2.45 16.13 -28.45
CA ARG A 774 -3.80 15.53 -28.47
C ARG A 774 -3.70 14.02 -28.59
N MET A 775 -4.42 13.29 -27.74
CA MET A 775 -4.50 11.82 -27.74
C MET A 775 -5.95 11.37 -27.58
N GLU A 776 -6.41 10.49 -28.48
CA GLU A 776 -7.81 10.09 -28.57
C GLU A 776 -7.98 8.57 -28.55
N PHE A 777 -8.77 8.09 -27.61
CA PHE A 777 -9.04 6.68 -27.42
C PHE A 777 -10.50 6.29 -27.63
N ASP A 778 -11.31 7.20 -28.19
CA ASP A 778 -12.75 7.08 -28.30
C ASP A 778 -13.20 5.72 -28.88
N HIS A 779 -14.20 5.12 -28.22
CA HIS A 779 -14.70 3.75 -28.42
C HIS A 779 -13.68 2.59 -28.22
N LYS A 780 -12.43 2.84 -27.79
CA LYS A 780 -11.39 1.79 -27.65
C LYS A 780 -11.36 1.21 -26.24
N LYS A 781 -11.12 -0.11 -26.16
CA LYS A 781 -10.89 -0.81 -24.89
C LYS A 781 -9.53 -0.40 -24.30
N ILE A 782 -9.55 0.42 -23.25
CA ILE A 782 -8.35 0.95 -22.60
C ILE A 782 -7.49 -0.18 -22.00
N SER A 783 -6.27 -0.35 -22.51
CA SER A 783 -5.32 -1.34 -22.03
C SER A 783 -4.27 -0.74 -21.09
N SER A 784 -3.65 -1.59 -20.26
CA SER A 784 -2.56 -1.18 -19.36
C SER A 784 -1.39 -0.52 -20.13
N ASP A 785 -1.06 -1.01 -21.32
CA ASP A 785 0.07 -0.48 -22.09
C ASP A 785 -0.30 0.81 -22.86
N MET A 786 -1.58 1.06 -23.17
CA MET A 786 -2.09 2.38 -23.63
C MET A 786 -1.99 3.45 -22.52
N LEU A 787 -2.43 3.14 -21.29
CA LEU A 787 -2.33 4.05 -20.15
C LEU A 787 -0.87 4.47 -19.90
N LYS A 788 0.07 3.52 -19.95
CA LYS A 788 1.51 3.79 -19.82
C LYS A 788 2.06 4.64 -20.97
N GLY A 789 1.56 4.42 -22.19
CA GLY A 789 1.89 5.25 -23.35
C GLY A 789 1.45 6.71 -23.17
N THR A 790 0.25 6.92 -22.64
CA THR A 790 -0.31 8.25 -22.37
C THR A 790 0.48 8.98 -21.27
N VAL A 791 0.79 8.30 -20.16
CA VAL A 791 1.64 8.86 -19.09
C VAL A 791 3.05 9.21 -19.58
N ARG A 792 3.64 8.45 -20.52
CA ARG A 792 4.93 8.83 -21.10
C ARG A 792 4.84 10.08 -21.98
N ARG A 793 3.73 10.27 -22.69
CA ARG A 793 3.54 11.33 -23.70
C ARG A 793 3.04 12.66 -23.15
N GLN A 794 2.45 12.70 -21.95
CA GLN A 794 1.97 13.93 -21.29
C GLN A 794 1.09 14.85 -22.18
N PRO A 795 0.01 14.34 -22.82
CA PRO A 795 -0.88 15.15 -23.66
C PRO A 795 -1.51 16.33 -22.92
N GLU A 796 -1.75 17.41 -23.67
CA GLU A 796 -2.54 18.57 -23.23
C GLU A 796 -4.05 18.32 -23.37
N ILE A 797 -4.44 17.49 -24.35
CA ILE A 797 -5.82 17.13 -24.69
C ILE A 797 -5.94 15.60 -24.68
N LEU A 798 -6.83 15.07 -23.85
CA LEU A 798 -7.11 13.63 -23.77
C LEU A 798 -8.59 13.35 -23.98
N SER A 799 -8.90 12.49 -24.94
CA SER A 799 -10.26 12.01 -25.20
C SER A 799 -10.39 10.52 -24.86
N LEU A 800 -11.39 10.20 -24.04
CA LEU A 800 -11.74 8.85 -23.57
C LEU A 800 -13.25 8.61 -23.74
N ASN A 801 -13.88 9.16 -24.79
CA ASN A 801 -15.33 9.06 -24.96
C ASN A 801 -15.73 7.60 -25.27
N TRP A 802 -16.88 7.16 -24.76
CA TRP A 802 -17.39 5.78 -24.87
C TRP A 802 -16.38 4.69 -24.45
N CYS A 803 -15.41 5.04 -23.59
CA CYS A 803 -14.36 4.12 -23.14
C CYS A 803 -14.76 3.40 -21.86
N ARG A 804 -14.60 2.07 -21.84
CA ARG A 804 -14.69 1.26 -20.62
C ARG A 804 -13.43 1.41 -19.76
N ILE A 805 -13.33 2.55 -19.08
CA ILE A 805 -12.37 2.83 -18.01
C ILE A 805 -13.01 2.55 -16.64
N ASN A 806 -12.21 2.15 -15.64
CA ASN A 806 -12.70 1.96 -14.27
C ASN A 806 -12.28 3.07 -13.30
N HIS A 807 -12.94 3.14 -12.15
CA HIS A 807 -12.78 4.19 -11.14
C HIS A 807 -11.39 4.23 -10.46
N PHE A 808 -10.54 3.21 -10.63
CA PHE A 808 -9.13 3.27 -10.22
C PHE A 808 -8.21 3.77 -11.34
N GLN A 809 -8.54 3.49 -12.60
CA GLN A 809 -7.73 3.84 -13.78
C GLN A 809 -7.75 5.34 -14.07
N LEU A 810 -8.91 6.01 -13.96
CA LEU A 810 -9.02 7.44 -14.28
C LEU A 810 -8.23 8.33 -13.29
N PRO A 811 -8.33 8.16 -11.95
CA PRO A 811 -7.46 8.89 -11.01
C PRO A 811 -5.98 8.54 -11.17
N TRP A 812 -5.66 7.26 -11.37
CA TRP A 812 -4.28 6.83 -11.61
C TRP A 812 -3.67 7.54 -12.83
N LEU A 813 -4.45 7.72 -13.89
CA LEU A 813 -4.01 8.41 -15.09
C LEU A 813 -3.86 9.92 -14.86
N ILE A 814 -4.89 10.59 -14.34
CA ILE A 814 -4.90 12.07 -14.19
C ILE A 814 -3.84 12.54 -13.21
N GLN A 815 -3.64 11.84 -12.08
CA GLN A 815 -2.55 12.11 -11.11
C GLN A 815 -1.13 12.04 -11.73
N ARG A 816 -1.00 11.54 -12.97
CA ARG A 816 0.27 11.36 -13.69
C ARG A 816 0.32 12.16 -15.01
N LEU A 817 -0.63 13.06 -15.28
CA LEU A 817 -0.68 13.90 -16.48
C LEU A 817 -0.58 15.40 -16.12
N ASN A 818 0.65 15.86 -15.90
CA ASN A 818 0.94 17.19 -15.34
C ASN A 818 0.70 18.36 -16.32
N ASN A 819 0.36 18.06 -17.58
CA ASN A 819 0.10 19.05 -18.64
C ASN A 819 -1.36 19.06 -19.13
N LEU A 820 -2.25 18.24 -18.55
CA LEU A 820 -3.59 18.00 -19.07
C LEU A 820 -4.51 19.22 -18.87
N LYS A 821 -4.90 19.86 -19.97
CA LYS A 821 -5.78 21.05 -20.02
C LYS A 821 -7.21 20.69 -20.44
N GLN A 822 -7.40 19.66 -21.26
CA GLN A 822 -8.71 19.29 -21.79
C GLN A 822 -8.96 17.79 -21.64
N LEU A 823 -10.10 17.42 -21.05
CA LEU A 823 -10.46 16.03 -20.76
C LEU A 823 -11.90 15.75 -21.20
N TYR A 824 -12.05 14.80 -22.13
CA TYR A 824 -13.35 14.38 -22.65
C TYR A 824 -13.69 12.96 -22.18
N LEU A 825 -14.85 12.82 -21.52
CA LEU A 825 -15.33 11.61 -20.84
C LEU A 825 -16.80 11.33 -21.20
N GLN A 826 -17.21 11.58 -22.45
CA GLN A 826 -18.60 11.37 -22.84
C GLN A 826 -18.99 9.90 -22.70
N SER A 827 -20.15 9.63 -22.09
CA SER A 827 -20.70 8.27 -21.91
C SER A 827 -19.73 7.24 -21.30
N ILE A 828 -19.02 7.64 -20.23
CA ILE A 828 -18.32 6.71 -19.32
C ILE A 828 -19.24 6.24 -18.18
N ASP A 829 -18.76 5.30 -17.36
CA ASP A 829 -19.41 4.90 -16.11
C ASP A 829 -19.42 6.04 -15.07
N VAL A 830 -20.56 6.25 -14.40
CA VAL A 830 -20.77 7.35 -13.44
C VAL A 830 -19.85 7.25 -12.21
N LYS A 831 -19.52 6.04 -11.73
CA LYS A 831 -18.58 5.86 -10.61
C LYS A 831 -17.17 6.26 -11.02
N SER A 832 -16.81 6.01 -12.27
CA SER A 832 -15.55 6.43 -12.87
C SER A 832 -15.51 7.95 -13.09
N ALA A 833 -16.63 8.60 -13.44
CA ALA A 833 -16.73 10.06 -13.45
C ALA A 833 -16.58 10.68 -12.04
N ILE A 834 -17.30 10.15 -11.04
CA ILE A 834 -17.23 10.59 -9.64
C ILE A 834 -15.82 10.44 -9.07
N SER A 835 -15.02 9.46 -9.52
CA SER A 835 -13.62 9.28 -9.11
C SER A 835 -12.72 10.51 -9.35
N LEU A 836 -13.13 11.46 -10.21
CA LEU A 836 -12.49 12.77 -10.35
C LEU A 836 -12.35 13.51 -9.00
N ARG A 837 -13.25 13.27 -8.03
CA ARG A 837 -13.21 13.85 -6.68
C ARG A 837 -11.89 13.62 -5.94
N THR A 838 -11.18 12.52 -6.22
CA THR A 838 -9.89 12.20 -5.55
C THR A 838 -8.69 12.93 -6.15
N ASN A 839 -8.89 13.91 -7.04
CA ASN A 839 -7.81 14.56 -7.80
C ASN A 839 -7.83 16.09 -7.62
N HIS A 840 -6.63 16.67 -7.47
CA HIS A 840 -6.42 18.12 -7.46
C HIS A 840 -5.93 18.62 -8.83
N SER A 841 -6.71 18.43 -9.89
CA SER A 841 -6.36 18.95 -11.22
C SER A 841 -6.60 20.46 -11.31
N ALA A 842 -5.65 21.24 -10.79
CA ALA A 842 -5.69 22.69 -10.78
C ALA A 842 -5.47 23.34 -12.17
N ILE A 843 -5.15 22.55 -13.20
CA ILE A 843 -4.78 23.02 -14.55
C ILE A 843 -5.84 22.73 -15.62
N LEU A 844 -6.89 21.97 -15.30
CA LEU A 844 -7.91 21.59 -16.27
C LEU A 844 -8.77 22.81 -16.66
N GLN A 845 -8.92 23.04 -17.95
CA GLN A 845 -9.63 24.17 -18.56
C GLN A 845 -10.92 23.73 -19.28
N VAL A 846 -10.98 22.50 -19.78
CA VAL A 846 -12.15 21.91 -20.44
C VAL A 846 -12.45 20.53 -19.86
N LEU A 847 -13.70 20.30 -19.47
CA LEU A 847 -14.22 19.02 -18.99
C LEU A 847 -15.55 18.70 -19.68
N ASP A 848 -15.63 17.53 -20.31
CA ASP A 848 -16.84 17.04 -20.99
C ASP A 848 -17.33 15.76 -20.29
N LEU A 849 -18.53 15.84 -19.69
CA LEU A 849 -19.21 14.76 -18.95
C LEU A 849 -20.55 14.39 -19.61
N SER A 850 -20.72 14.72 -20.89
CA SER A 850 -22.00 14.56 -21.60
C SER A 850 -22.39 13.07 -21.77
N TYR A 851 -23.69 12.78 -21.78
CA TYR A 851 -24.28 11.45 -22.02
C TYR A 851 -23.81 10.35 -21.06
N ILE A 852 -23.43 10.72 -19.83
CA ILE A 852 -23.17 9.78 -18.73
C ILE A 852 -24.50 9.41 -18.08
N SER A 853 -24.85 8.12 -18.14
CA SER A 853 -26.05 7.57 -17.47
C SER A 853 -25.99 7.79 -15.95
N ASP A 854 -27.16 8.00 -15.34
CA ASP A 854 -27.34 8.23 -13.89
C ASP A 854 -26.58 9.43 -13.30
N PHE A 855 -26.02 10.31 -14.15
CA PHE A 855 -25.33 11.52 -13.71
C PHE A 855 -26.33 12.59 -13.26
N ASN A 856 -26.44 12.78 -11.94
CA ASN A 856 -27.37 13.70 -11.29
C ASN A 856 -26.65 14.76 -10.44
N ASP A 857 -27.42 15.61 -9.77
CA ASP A 857 -26.92 16.72 -8.94
C ASP A 857 -25.96 16.28 -7.83
N SER A 858 -26.13 15.09 -7.24
CA SER A 858 -25.20 14.58 -6.22
C SER A 858 -23.89 14.10 -6.84
N ALA A 859 -23.92 13.49 -8.03
CA ALA A 859 -22.71 13.13 -8.76
C ALA A 859 -21.90 14.39 -9.12
N LEU A 860 -22.56 15.47 -9.56
CA LEU A 860 -21.91 16.76 -9.82
C LEU A 860 -21.36 17.39 -8.52
N ARG A 861 -22.13 17.35 -7.43
CA ARG A 861 -21.70 17.84 -6.11
C ARG A 861 -20.47 17.11 -5.59
N GLU A 862 -20.37 15.79 -5.77
CA GLU A 862 -19.19 15.03 -5.33
C GLU A 862 -17.93 15.38 -6.13
N ILE A 863 -18.07 15.70 -7.42
CA ILE A 863 -16.94 16.10 -8.27
C ILE A 863 -16.51 17.54 -7.94
N LEU A 864 -17.44 18.49 -7.88
CA LEU A 864 -17.14 19.92 -7.71
C LEU A 864 -16.94 20.36 -6.25
N GLY A 865 -17.63 19.72 -5.32
CA GLY A 865 -17.75 20.17 -3.94
C GLY A 865 -16.46 20.10 -3.12
N THR A 866 -16.45 20.89 -2.05
CA THR A 866 -15.52 20.71 -0.92
C THR A 866 -15.62 19.28 -0.40
N ASN A 867 -14.48 18.65 -0.10
CA ASN A 867 -14.51 17.42 0.69
C ASN A 867 -15.16 17.72 2.04
N ASN A 868 -16.11 16.90 2.47
CA ASN A 868 -16.56 16.88 3.86
C ASN A 868 -15.55 16.12 4.76
N ASP A 869 -14.25 16.28 4.48
CA ASP A 869 -13.20 15.90 5.42
C ASP A 869 -13.30 16.86 6.61
N ALA A 870 -13.52 16.36 7.82
CA ALA A 870 -13.72 17.18 9.03
C ALA A 870 -12.43 17.87 9.55
N ARG A 871 -11.55 18.31 8.65
CA ARG A 871 -10.30 19.05 8.92
C ARG A 871 -10.45 20.54 8.60
N SER A 872 -11.45 21.18 9.20
CA SER A 872 -11.73 22.62 9.04
C SER A 872 -10.77 23.53 9.83
N GLY A 873 -9.46 23.30 9.70
CA GLY A 873 -8.39 24.17 10.22
C GLY A 873 -7.73 25.06 9.16
N LEU A 874 -8.12 24.94 7.89
CA LEU A 874 -7.64 25.74 6.76
C LEU A 874 -8.83 26.19 5.89
N ALA A 875 -9.73 26.98 6.49
CA ALA A 875 -10.81 27.63 5.76
C ALA A 875 -10.22 28.60 4.73
N GLY A 876 -10.43 28.33 3.43
CA GLY A 876 -9.85 29.14 2.35
C GLY A 876 -9.85 28.48 0.97
N ASP A 877 -8.75 27.83 0.60
CA ASP A 877 -8.15 28.13 -0.70
C ASP A 877 -7.96 26.94 -1.69
N LYS A 878 -8.83 25.91 -1.65
CA LYS A 878 -8.75 24.76 -2.59
C LYS A 878 -10.08 24.37 -3.24
N ILE A 879 -10.70 25.34 -3.92
CA ILE A 879 -11.73 25.09 -4.93
C ILE A 879 -11.19 24.11 -5.99
N ARG A 880 -11.76 22.91 -6.11
CA ARG A 880 -11.39 21.95 -7.15
C ARG A 880 -11.82 22.51 -8.51
N PHE A 881 -10.98 22.36 -9.54
CA PHE A 881 -11.22 22.89 -10.89
C PHE A 881 -11.35 24.42 -11.00
N ARG A 882 -10.72 25.22 -10.11
CA ARG A 882 -10.69 26.71 -10.15
C ARG A 882 -10.34 27.33 -11.51
N ASN A 883 -9.60 26.63 -12.38
CA ASN A 883 -9.20 27.10 -13.72
C ASN A 883 -10.07 26.59 -14.88
N LEU A 884 -11.18 25.91 -14.58
CA LEU A 884 -12.09 25.37 -15.59
C LEU A 884 -12.87 26.50 -16.27
N LYS A 885 -12.75 26.57 -17.60
CA LYS A 885 -13.40 27.55 -18.47
C LYS A 885 -14.55 26.96 -19.27
N SER A 886 -14.53 25.65 -19.55
CA SER A 886 -15.61 24.96 -20.23
C SER A 886 -16.04 23.70 -19.48
N LEU A 887 -17.34 23.58 -19.27
CA LEU A 887 -18.01 22.40 -18.73
C LEU A 887 -19.16 22.02 -19.66
N LYS A 888 -19.27 20.74 -20.00
CA LYS A 888 -20.42 20.20 -20.73
C LYS A 888 -21.05 19.07 -19.94
N LEU A 889 -22.38 19.14 -19.81
CA LEU A 889 -23.21 18.19 -19.07
C LEU A 889 -24.36 17.67 -19.97
N ALA A 890 -24.20 17.73 -21.29
CA ALA A 890 -25.32 17.50 -22.21
C ALA A 890 -25.91 16.09 -22.07
N GLY A 891 -27.24 15.98 -22.06
CA GLY A 891 -27.94 14.71 -21.89
C GLY A 891 -27.70 14.01 -20.55
N THR A 892 -27.49 14.76 -19.46
CA THR A 892 -27.42 14.25 -18.08
C THR A 892 -28.69 14.56 -17.29
N ASP A 893 -28.89 13.88 -16.16
CA ASP A 893 -30.12 13.94 -15.33
C ASP A 893 -30.02 14.99 -14.21
N ILE A 894 -29.41 16.14 -14.53
CA ILE A 894 -29.24 17.28 -13.63
C ILE A 894 -30.50 18.15 -13.55
N THR A 895 -30.72 18.77 -12.39
CA THR A 895 -31.79 19.74 -12.14
C THR A 895 -31.23 21.15 -11.93
N ASP A 896 -32.12 22.13 -11.71
CA ASP A 896 -31.74 23.48 -11.31
C ASP A 896 -30.83 23.53 -10.08
N ILE A 897 -30.79 22.50 -9.22
CA ILE A 897 -29.88 22.40 -8.07
C ILE A 897 -28.41 22.32 -8.52
N ALA A 898 -28.11 21.71 -9.69
CA ALA A 898 -26.76 21.66 -10.24
C ALA A 898 -26.17 23.07 -10.49
N MET A 899 -27.01 24.06 -10.82
CA MET A 899 -26.54 25.41 -11.15
C MET A 899 -25.99 26.14 -9.92
N ARG A 900 -26.50 25.85 -8.73
CA ARG A 900 -25.90 26.26 -7.46
C ARG A 900 -24.46 25.72 -7.30
N TYR A 901 -24.20 24.47 -7.67
CA TYR A 901 -22.86 23.89 -7.55
C TYR A 901 -21.90 24.43 -8.62
N VAL A 902 -22.38 24.64 -9.86
CA VAL A 902 -21.60 25.31 -10.90
C VAL A 902 -21.20 26.72 -10.46
N THR A 903 -22.15 27.53 -9.98
CA THR A 903 -21.88 28.92 -9.59
C THR A 903 -21.04 29.05 -8.31
N GLN A 904 -21.19 28.13 -7.35
CA GLN A 904 -20.43 28.10 -6.10
C GLN A 904 -18.97 27.63 -6.29
N TYR A 905 -18.72 26.67 -7.19
CA TYR A 905 -17.41 26.00 -7.29
C TYR A 905 -16.62 26.28 -8.57
N LEU A 906 -17.20 26.93 -9.60
CA LEU A 906 -16.51 27.20 -10.88
C LEU A 906 -16.45 28.71 -11.20
N PRO A 907 -15.61 29.50 -10.49
CA PRO A 907 -15.60 30.97 -10.60
C PRO A 907 -15.18 31.49 -11.98
N ASN A 908 -14.41 30.72 -12.74
CA ASN A 908 -13.83 31.11 -14.03
C ASN A 908 -14.52 30.47 -15.24
N ILE A 909 -15.75 29.94 -15.08
CA ILE A 909 -16.49 29.30 -16.17
C ILE A 909 -16.90 30.31 -17.25
N GLN A 910 -16.68 29.95 -18.52
CA GLN A 910 -16.92 30.79 -19.71
C GLN A 910 -17.83 30.11 -20.75
N HIS A 911 -17.84 28.78 -20.81
CA HIS A 911 -18.64 28.02 -21.77
C HIS A 911 -19.36 26.87 -21.05
N LEU A 912 -20.69 26.90 -21.03
CA LEU A 912 -21.53 25.90 -20.38
C LEU A 912 -22.50 25.27 -21.39
N SER A 913 -22.55 23.94 -21.46
CA SER A 913 -23.57 23.21 -22.23
C SER A 913 -24.45 22.38 -21.29
N LEU A 914 -25.74 22.68 -21.34
CA LEU A 914 -26.86 22.00 -20.68
C LEU A 914 -27.82 21.40 -21.73
N SER A 915 -27.32 21.17 -22.96
CA SER A 915 -28.10 20.62 -24.06
C SER A 915 -28.77 19.30 -23.65
N MET A 916 -30.01 19.08 -24.10
CA MET A 916 -30.80 17.88 -23.81
C MET A 916 -31.00 17.56 -22.30
N CYS A 917 -30.71 18.47 -21.36
CA CYS A 917 -30.94 18.27 -19.93
C CYS A 917 -32.44 18.54 -19.62
N PRO A 918 -33.26 17.52 -19.30
CA PRO A 918 -34.71 17.66 -19.35
C PRO A 918 -35.32 18.36 -18.12
N ARG A 919 -34.55 18.51 -17.03
CA ARG A 919 -35.01 19.08 -15.74
C ARG A 919 -34.40 20.46 -15.41
N ILE A 920 -33.76 21.10 -16.40
CA ILE A 920 -33.29 22.50 -16.27
C ILE A 920 -34.42 23.44 -16.71
N SER A 921 -34.80 24.36 -15.84
CA SER A 921 -35.86 25.35 -16.05
C SER A 921 -35.31 26.78 -16.01
N ASP A 922 -36.19 27.76 -16.19
CA ASP A 922 -35.87 29.18 -15.99
C ASP A 922 -35.30 29.48 -14.59
N ALA A 923 -35.63 28.68 -13.56
CA ALA A 923 -35.08 28.83 -12.22
C ALA A 923 -33.59 28.43 -12.13
N GLY A 924 -33.12 27.48 -12.94
CA GLY A 924 -31.70 27.16 -13.08
C GLY A 924 -30.93 28.27 -13.80
N ILE A 925 -31.53 28.85 -14.84
CA ILE A 925 -30.94 29.99 -15.56
C ILE A 925 -30.93 31.26 -14.69
N ALA A 926 -31.94 31.43 -13.83
CA ALA A 926 -31.97 32.48 -12.81
C ALA A 926 -30.80 32.37 -11.82
N GLN A 927 -30.42 31.16 -11.40
CA GLN A 927 -29.25 30.94 -10.54
C GLN A 927 -27.92 31.29 -11.25
N LEU A 928 -27.78 30.95 -12.54
CA LEU A 928 -26.62 31.35 -13.35
C LEU A 928 -26.49 32.88 -13.52
N THR A 929 -27.55 33.64 -13.28
CA THR A 929 -27.65 35.07 -13.60
C THR A 929 -27.86 35.99 -12.38
N THR A 930 -27.78 35.43 -11.16
CA THR A 930 -28.05 36.15 -9.90
C THR A 930 -26.82 36.15 -8.99
N LYS A 931 -26.48 37.29 -8.38
CA LYS A 931 -25.36 37.39 -7.42
C LYS A 931 -25.57 36.39 -6.26
N PRO A 932 -24.53 35.65 -5.82
CA PRO A 932 -23.09 35.88 -6.05
C PRO A 932 -22.49 35.17 -7.28
N ALA A 933 -23.29 34.69 -8.24
CA ALA A 933 -22.79 33.90 -9.35
C ALA A 933 -21.82 34.65 -10.29
N ASN A 934 -20.55 34.20 -10.34
CA ASN A 934 -19.51 34.78 -11.21
C ASN A 934 -19.77 34.58 -12.72
N THR A 935 -20.68 33.67 -13.09
CA THR A 935 -21.18 33.49 -14.46
C THR A 935 -21.74 34.78 -15.06
N VAL A 936 -22.36 35.65 -14.27
CA VAL A 936 -22.86 36.98 -14.72
C VAL A 936 -21.77 37.79 -15.43
N VAL A 937 -20.53 37.74 -14.90
CA VAL A 937 -19.41 38.53 -15.42
C VAL A 937 -18.44 37.72 -16.30
N ASN A 938 -18.61 36.40 -16.43
CA ASN A 938 -17.64 35.51 -17.10
C ASN A 938 -18.20 34.63 -18.21
N LEU A 939 -19.52 34.40 -18.28
CA LEU A 939 -20.14 33.50 -19.26
C LEU A 939 -20.09 34.12 -20.68
N ILE A 940 -19.46 33.41 -21.61
CA ILE A 940 -19.27 33.79 -23.02
C ILE A 940 -20.20 32.99 -23.94
N SER A 941 -20.40 31.69 -23.65
CA SER A 941 -21.36 30.87 -24.38
C SER A 941 -22.17 29.96 -23.46
N LEU A 942 -23.46 29.87 -23.76
CA LEU A 942 -24.41 28.98 -23.13
C LEU A 942 -25.15 28.18 -24.21
N ASP A 943 -25.31 26.89 -23.98
CA ASP A 943 -26.03 25.97 -24.87
C ASP A 943 -27.16 25.29 -24.08
N LEU A 944 -28.38 25.64 -24.47
CA LEU A 944 -29.67 25.19 -23.93
C LEU A 944 -30.46 24.43 -25.02
N SER A 945 -29.78 23.91 -26.05
CA SER A 945 -30.45 23.23 -27.16
C SER A 945 -31.23 22.00 -26.65
N HIS A 946 -32.43 21.79 -27.19
CA HIS A 946 -33.40 20.78 -26.71
C HIS A 946 -33.85 20.91 -25.23
N ALA A 947 -33.53 21.99 -24.50
CA ALA A 947 -34.05 22.19 -23.14
C ALA A 947 -35.56 22.44 -23.18
N LYS A 948 -36.33 21.62 -22.45
CA LYS A 948 -37.81 21.58 -22.55
C LYS A 948 -38.55 22.50 -21.58
N LEU A 949 -37.93 22.86 -20.46
CA LEU A 949 -38.54 23.66 -19.38
C LEU A 949 -38.00 25.10 -19.32
N VAL A 950 -37.19 25.50 -20.29
CA VAL A 950 -36.67 26.87 -20.44
C VAL A 950 -37.60 27.65 -21.37
N THR A 951 -38.04 28.84 -20.95
CA THR A 951 -38.97 29.70 -21.69
C THR A 951 -38.33 31.04 -22.06
N GLU A 952 -39.09 31.95 -22.66
CA GLU A 952 -38.62 33.31 -22.95
C GLU A 952 -38.21 34.09 -21.69
N ALA A 953 -38.71 33.73 -20.50
CA ALA A 953 -38.30 34.35 -19.23
C ALA A 953 -36.79 34.23 -18.97
N SER A 954 -36.16 33.12 -19.39
CA SER A 954 -34.70 32.96 -19.33
C SER A 954 -33.92 34.02 -20.12
N LEU A 955 -34.51 34.66 -21.14
CA LEU A 955 -33.82 35.68 -21.92
C LEU A 955 -33.63 36.98 -21.14
N ASP A 956 -34.61 37.39 -20.32
CA ASP A 956 -34.45 38.54 -19.44
C ASP A 956 -33.48 38.24 -18.29
N HIS A 957 -33.39 36.98 -17.83
CA HIS A 957 -32.31 36.53 -16.94
C HIS A 957 -30.93 36.64 -17.62
N LEU A 958 -30.78 36.08 -18.82
CA LEU A 958 -29.52 36.06 -19.57
C LEU A 958 -29.06 37.44 -20.06
N SER A 959 -29.97 38.41 -20.18
CA SER A 959 -29.64 39.80 -20.55
C SER A 959 -28.62 40.46 -19.60
N LYS A 960 -28.49 39.92 -18.38
CA LYS A 960 -27.54 40.36 -17.35
C LYS A 960 -26.09 39.91 -17.61
N CYS A 961 -25.87 38.93 -18.50
CA CYS A 961 -24.54 38.39 -18.80
C CYS A 961 -23.84 39.22 -19.89
N GLU A 962 -23.15 40.30 -19.49
CA GLU A 962 -22.55 41.26 -20.43
C GLU A 962 -21.50 40.69 -21.40
N LYS A 963 -20.97 39.49 -21.14
CA LYS A 963 -20.00 38.80 -22.02
C LYS A 963 -20.62 37.69 -22.89
N LEU A 964 -21.92 37.42 -22.78
CA LEU A 964 -22.58 36.34 -23.50
C LEU A 964 -22.70 36.69 -24.99
N THR A 965 -21.85 36.06 -25.81
CA THR A 965 -21.80 36.29 -27.26
C THR A 965 -22.44 35.17 -28.07
N ARG A 966 -22.58 33.97 -27.50
CA ARG A 966 -23.14 32.80 -28.21
C ARG A 966 -24.12 32.01 -27.35
N LEU A 967 -25.41 32.08 -27.70
CA LEU A 967 -26.52 31.39 -27.03
C LEU A 967 -27.20 30.41 -27.99
N ASP A 968 -27.14 29.12 -27.69
CA ASP A 968 -27.76 28.07 -28.51
C ASP A 968 -29.10 27.62 -27.89
N CYS A 969 -30.21 28.00 -28.51
CA CYS A 969 -31.57 27.61 -28.12
C CYS A 969 -32.26 26.79 -29.23
N ARG A 970 -31.49 26.16 -30.14
CA ARG A 970 -32.05 25.28 -31.19
C ARG A 970 -32.85 24.14 -30.54
N GLN A 971 -34.04 23.86 -31.08
CA GLN A 971 -34.98 22.86 -30.55
C GLN A 971 -35.50 23.10 -29.10
N ALA A 972 -35.20 24.24 -28.46
CA ALA A 972 -35.96 24.69 -27.29
C ALA A 972 -37.34 25.16 -27.78
N LEU A 973 -38.42 24.49 -27.35
CA LEU A 973 -39.76 24.73 -27.90
C LEU A 973 -40.34 26.07 -27.43
N ASN A 974 -40.20 26.38 -26.13
CA ASN A 974 -40.89 27.49 -25.45
C ASN A 974 -40.16 28.86 -25.55
N ILE A 975 -39.27 29.00 -26.53
CA ILE A 975 -38.58 30.26 -26.86
C ILE A 975 -38.85 30.57 -28.33
N SER A 976 -39.47 31.71 -28.65
CA SER A 976 -39.65 32.11 -30.06
C SER A 976 -38.37 32.66 -30.67
N THR A 977 -38.23 32.53 -32.00
CA THR A 977 -37.16 33.19 -32.75
C THR A 977 -37.25 34.72 -32.60
N GLN A 978 -38.47 35.27 -32.48
CA GLN A 978 -38.68 36.72 -32.32
C GLN A 978 -38.18 37.24 -30.96
N ALA A 979 -38.31 36.47 -29.89
CA ALA A 979 -37.74 36.83 -28.60
C ALA A 979 -36.21 36.78 -28.62
N LEU A 980 -35.61 35.84 -29.35
CA LEU A 980 -34.16 35.80 -29.56
C LEU A 980 -33.64 36.95 -30.42
N ILE A 981 -34.41 37.43 -31.40
CA ILE A 981 -34.10 38.66 -32.15
C ILE A 981 -34.16 39.89 -31.23
N LYS A 982 -35.22 40.01 -30.40
CA LYS A 982 -35.32 41.07 -29.37
C LYS A 982 -34.17 41.02 -28.35
N PHE A 983 -33.74 39.83 -27.95
CA PHE A 983 -32.59 39.61 -27.06
C PHE A 983 -31.27 40.05 -27.73
N ALA A 984 -31.00 39.59 -28.95
CA ALA A 984 -29.81 39.96 -29.71
C ALA A 984 -29.70 41.49 -29.90
N ALA A 985 -30.82 42.16 -30.24
CA ALA A 985 -30.88 43.60 -30.41
C ALA A 985 -30.70 44.42 -29.11
N LYS A 986 -30.85 43.81 -27.93
CA LYS A 986 -30.52 44.42 -26.62
C LYS A 986 -29.04 44.25 -26.23
N SER A 987 -28.26 43.46 -26.97
CA SER A 987 -26.88 43.13 -26.61
C SER A 987 -25.91 44.29 -26.87
N LYS A 988 -24.82 44.34 -26.08
CA LYS A 988 -23.67 45.23 -26.33
C LYS A 988 -22.75 44.70 -27.44
N HIS A 989 -22.96 43.47 -27.90
CA HIS A 989 -22.22 42.83 -28.99
C HIS A 989 -23.08 42.81 -30.25
N ASP A 990 -22.46 42.88 -31.43
CA ASP A 990 -23.19 42.77 -32.71
C ASP A 990 -23.64 41.32 -32.95
N LEU A 991 -24.78 40.94 -32.36
CA LEU A 991 -25.33 39.59 -32.40
C LEU A 991 -26.36 39.41 -33.51
N GLN A 992 -26.37 38.20 -34.09
CA GLN A 992 -27.29 37.76 -35.14
C GLN A 992 -27.95 36.44 -34.74
N VAL A 993 -29.17 36.20 -35.21
CA VAL A 993 -29.81 34.88 -35.09
C VAL A 993 -29.60 34.10 -36.39
N ARG A 994 -28.99 32.92 -36.29
CA ARG A 994 -28.78 31.94 -37.36
C ARG A 994 -29.50 30.62 -37.02
N GLU A 995 -29.55 29.70 -38.00
CA GLU A 995 -29.92 28.28 -37.83
C GLU A 995 -31.20 28.00 -37.01
N ILE A 996 -32.17 28.91 -37.01
CA ILE A 996 -33.42 28.83 -36.24
C ILE A 996 -33.14 28.65 -34.73
N LYS A 997 -32.92 29.77 -34.04
CA LYS A 997 -32.67 29.91 -32.58
C LYS A 997 -31.22 29.71 -32.09
N LEU A 998 -30.22 29.80 -32.96
CA LEU A 998 -28.82 30.00 -32.54
C LEU A 998 -28.48 31.50 -32.59
N VAL A 999 -28.02 32.09 -31.48
CA VAL A 999 -27.49 33.46 -31.42
C VAL A 999 -25.96 33.40 -31.40
N ASP A 1000 -25.30 34.15 -32.28
CA ASP A 1000 -23.83 34.25 -32.35
C ASP A 1000 -23.40 35.63 -32.88
N ILE A 1001 -22.10 35.95 -32.83
CA ILE A 1001 -21.56 37.25 -33.31
C ILE A 1001 -21.72 37.36 -34.83
N ARG A 1002 -22.01 38.58 -35.34
CA ARG A 1002 -21.96 38.90 -36.77
C ARG A 1002 -20.53 38.84 -37.30
N GLN A 1003 -20.19 37.68 -37.86
CA GLN A 1003 -19.02 37.52 -38.71
C GLN A 1003 -19.11 38.50 -39.89
N LYS A 1004 -18.16 39.43 -39.99
CA LYS A 1004 -17.95 40.21 -41.21
C LYS A 1004 -17.55 39.24 -42.34
N PRO A 1005 -17.97 39.49 -43.60
CA PRO A 1005 -17.47 38.71 -44.73
C PRO A 1005 -15.94 38.85 -44.80
N ILE A 1006 -15.27 37.74 -45.07
CA ILE A 1006 -13.86 37.75 -45.46
C ILE A 1006 -13.83 38.26 -46.91
N GLN A 1007 -13.10 39.35 -47.15
CA GLN A 1007 -12.74 39.81 -48.49
C GLN A 1007 -11.49 39.06 -48.99
#